data_AF-A0A927VQQ3-F1
#
_entry.id   AF-A0A927VQQ3-F1
#
_cell.length_a   1.000
_cell.length_b   1.000
_cell.length_c   1.000
_cell.angle_alpha   90.00
_cell.angle_beta   90.00
_cell.angle_gamma   90.00
#
_symmetry.space_group_name_H-M   'P 1'
#
loop_
_entity.id
_entity.type
_entity.pdbx_description
1 polymer ?
#
loop_
_entity_poly.entity_id
_entity_poly.type
_entity_poly.pdbx_seq_one_letter_code
_entity_poly.pdbx_strand_id
1 'polypeptide(L)'
;MPEEKYLSGIDFKKKKMMKHDSRKKEYREPFGAAATGSRVRLSIDTGDITPESVQLMLWHGEDTDPRFIEMNDCGSGRFDSEITVPDEGCLLWYAFEIETEDEAGRHIIYYGNNEAGLGGEGSVYADDPRRWQITVYKPAEVPAWYKDGIVYQIFPDKFARDKDWHERCEKAIRRVNDRRSDTKRVIQEDWTKPAYYVRGKGSSIAEWPVYGGSLKGIEEKLDYLRSLGVTAIYLNPVFEATSNHRYDTGDYMHIDPALGTDEDFRSLAEAARKRGIRLILDGVFSHTGSDSIYFDKYGNYTEGSGKKGNGAYLNEDSPYRSWYKFDSSERYGYRSWWGVEDLPEVDENNENYREFILGEEGVVAHWMKMGASGWRLDVADELPDSFIAETRSRIKATDPEGLLIGEVWEDASNKISYGERRRYFMGDELDGTMHYPLRDILLDYINYTISAGNAADRWLSLAENYPPENLYGALALIGSHDRERIMTLMAGEEDYKSATRKVRMLSTLQFCLPGVPCIYYGDEAGLMGGRDPENRSGFPWGYENLDLGYHYRMLGILYDEHPALKGGTYSFLSGTDGLSDDIFAFTRKGKDAAGKEETLLILANRSYSPAEVDLSTIKELRCGYALELLASEELTPDENGSLGTIKMEALSAMVISLRDSAPEKEDLGRSAGVLCHISSLPGRKLGKGARDFVDYISSAGFSIWQVLPLNPAGLGNSPYSSYAAFAGEPAFIDREELPSEDGFAAFVEKNSYWLYDYLAFELLEAVNDGRPWYEWPEEHKNADTRAFLATLTNEQKKKARELAEDQYFFCAQWDSLKEYANSKGVRLMGDLPMYMAPDSADVWANKRVFRIDEDGRKKVHAGVPPDMFSKDGQDWGNPLYDWDALKADGYEWWLRRIRQCAERFDMLRFDHFRGLSEYFAIPDDGKPKDGFWQHSAGLAFIAAIRKMLDEEGFGMKLLMEDLGFLDAGVKNLLRLSGLPGMDIWQFSSDKMLETSEKEPEKAAGRAYYTGTHDNDTLVGWLMKKKQHAAEKETDKKDTDTDTDAAEKELLRTECEAEALEMIRKMYETPAALAIMQLQDVFLLGGEARMNVPGIAEGNWSWKVEGSSIKDAYPDAAERAAWLKELAEHSGRI
;
A
#
# COMPACT_ATOMS: atom_id res chain seq x y z
N MET A 1 -30.53 -45.30 -7.02
CA MET A 1 -30.83 -46.64 -7.57
C MET A 1 -31.60 -46.47 -8.87
N PRO A 2 -31.13 -46.97 -10.02
CA PRO A 2 -30.61 -48.34 -10.19
C PRO A 2 -29.28 -48.44 -10.96
N GLU A 3 -28.18 -48.81 -10.29
CA GLU A 3 -26.90 -49.15 -10.97
C GLU A 3 -26.04 -50.17 -10.20
N GLU A 4 -26.62 -50.87 -9.22
CA GLU A 4 -25.88 -51.81 -8.35
C GLU A 4 -25.62 -53.20 -8.97
N LYS A 5 -25.83 -53.42 -10.27
CA LYS A 5 -25.84 -54.78 -10.84
C LYS A 5 -24.56 -55.29 -11.51
N TYR A 6 -23.50 -54.49 -11.61
CA TYR A 6 -22.20 -54.94 -12.16
C TYR A 6 -21.00 -54.80 -11.22
N LEU A 7 -21.17 -54.25 -10.01
CA LEU A 7 -20.08 -54.05 -9.04
C LEU A 7 -19.99 -55.15 -7.95
N SER A 8 -20.78 -56.22 -8.04
CA SER A 8 -20.94 -57.21 -6.95
C SER A 8 -19.79 -58.23 -6.80
N GLY A 9 -18.73 -58.12 -7.59
CA GLY A 9 -17.56 -59.02 -7.55
C GLY A 9 -16.33 -58.47 -6.83
N ILE A 10 -16.18 -57.14 -6.75
CA ILE A 10 -15.00 -56.48 -6.18
C ILE A 10 -15.39 -55.93 -4.80
N ASP A 11 -14.77 -56.47 -3.75
CA ASP A 11 -15.03 -56.09 -2.36
C ASP A 11 -14.97 -54.57 -2.17
N PHE A 12 -16.08 -53.97 -1.72
CA PHE A 12 -16.23 -52.53 -1.46
C PHE A 12 -15.16 -51.97 -0.49
N LYS A 13 -14.48 -52.83 0.29
CA LYS A 13 -13.33 -52.42 1.10
C LYS A 13 -12.07 -52.10 0.31
N LYS A 14 -11.86 -52.71 -0.87
CA LYS A 14 -10.66 -52.51 -1.71
C LYS A 14 -10.65 -51.16 -2.44
N LYS A 15 -11.81 -50.51 -2.65
CA LYS A 15 -11.94 -49.15 -3.20
C LYS A 15 -11.22 -48.07 -2.39
N LYS A 16 -10.98 -48.29 -1.09
CA LYS A 16 -10.32 -47.32 -0.18
C LYS A 16 -8.79 -47.33 -0.24
N MET A 17 -8.18 -48.16 -1.08
CA MET A 17 -6.72 -48.35 -1.07
C MET A 17 -6.01 -47.90 -2.35
N MET A 18 -6.73 -47.74 -3.47
CA MET A 18 -6.14 -47.12 -4.65
C MET A 18 -6.08 -45.61 -4.47
N LYS A 19 -4.95 -44.99 -4.81
CA LYS A 19 -4.74 -43.57 -4.55
C LYS A 19 -3.89 -42.90 -5.63
N HIS A 20 -4.46 -41.88 -6.24
CA HIS A 20 -3.73 -40.80 -6.91
C HIS A 20 -4.34 -39.48 -6.45
N ASP A 21 -3.50 -38.54 -6.04
CA ASP A 21 -3.92 -37.20 -5.61
C ASP A 21 -3.09 -36.15 -6.37
N SER A 22 -3.73 -35.47 -7.33
CA SER A 22 -3.05 -34.53 -8.24
C SER A 22 -2.40 -33.34 -7.52
N ARG A 23 -2.76 -33.10 -6.24
CA ARG A 23 -2.23 -32.01 -5.41
C ARG A 23 -1.02 -32.43 -4.57
N LYS A 24 -0.70 -33.72 -4.53
CA LYS A 24 0.43 -34.25 -3.77
C LYS A 24 1.59 -34.57 -4.71
N LYS A 25 2.76 -34.01 -4.38
CA LYS A 25 4.03 -34.17 -5.11
C LYS A 25 4.40 -35.62 -5.42
N GLU A 26 4.03 -36.53 -4.53
CA GLU A 26 4.33 -37.96 -4.66
C GLU A 26 3.53 -38.67 -5.76
N TYR A 27 2.40 -38.10 -6.22
CA TYR A 27 1.58 -38.64 -7.32
C TYR A 27 1.64 -37.79 -8.60
N ARG A 28 1.92 -36.48 -8.48
CA ARG A 28 2.07 -35.58 -9.63
C ARG A 28 3.18 -34.57 -9.37
N GLU A 29 4.15 -34.50 -10.29
CA GLU A 29 5.24 -33.52 -10.25
C GLU A 29 5.62 -33.06 -11.67
N PRO A 30 5.62 -31.74 -11.97
CA PRO A 30 5.26 -30.62 -11.10
C PRO A 30 3.74 -30.54 -10.81
N PHE A 31 3.37 -29.77 -9.78
CA PHE A 31 1.97 -29.41 -9.50
C PHE A 31 1.43 -28.46 -10.58
N GLY A 32 0.18 -28.66 -10.99
CA GLY A 32 -0.54 -27.78 -11.89
C GLY A 32 -0.08 -27.82 -13.35
N ALA A 33 -0.22 -26.69 -14.04
CA ALA A 33 0.15 -26.54 -15.45
C ALA A 33 1.64 -26.84 -15.72
N ALA A 34 1.96 -27.34 -16.91
CA ALA A 34 3.30 -27.75 -17.29
C ALA A 34 3.87 -26.86 -18.40
N ALA A 35 5.13 -26.43 -18.27
CA ALA A 35 5.80 -25.67 -19.32
C ALA A 35 6.05 -26.56 -20.56
N THR A 36 5.98 -25.99 -21.75
CA THR A 36 6.30 -26.67 -23.01
C THR A 36 7.65 -27.40 -22.96
N GLY A 37 7.68 -28.64 -23.47
CA GLY A 37 8.86 -29.51 -23.47
C GLY A 37 9.31 -30.05 -22.09
N SER A 38 8.61 -29.70 -21.00
CA SER A 38 8.94 -30.19 -19.65
C SER A 38 8.46 -31.63 -19.42
N ARG A 39 8.90 -32.21 -18.30
CA ARG A 39 8.52 -33.56 -17.88
C ARG A 39 7.49 -33.49 -16.76
N VAL A 40 6.49 -34.37 -16.84
CA VAL A 40 5.48 -34.57 -15.80
C VAL A 40 5.52 -36.03 -15.37
N ARG A 41 5.82 -36.27 -14.08
CA ARG A 41 5.69 -37.60 -13.46
C ARG A 41 4.28 -37.75 -12.92
N LEU A 42 3.64 -38.87 -13.27
CA LEU A 42 2.33 -39.28 -12.76
C LEU A 42 2.45 -40.67 -12.12
N SER A 43 1.89 -40.83 -10.94
CA SER A 43 1.97 -42.08 -10.18
C SER A 43 0.64 -42.44 -9.54
N ILE A 44 0.37 -43.73 -9.36
CA ILE A 44 -0.82 -44.25 -8.67
C ILE A 44 -0.44 -45.41 -7.76
N ASP A 45 -1.03 -45.45 -6.56
CA ASP A 45 -0.98 -46.61 -5.68
C ASP A 45 -2.16 -47.53 -5.99
N THR A 46 -1.91 -48.82 -6.20
CA THR A 46 -2.97 -49.82 -6.45
C THR A 46 -3.46 -50.50 -5.17
N GLY A 47 -2.85 -50.17 -4.03
CA GLY A 47 -3.24 -50.71 -2.72
C GLY A 47 -3.08 -52.22 -2.63
N ASP A 48 -4.13 -52.91 -2.16
CA ASP A 48 -4.16 -54.39 -2.03
C ASP A 48 -4.46 -55.12 -3.36
N ILE A 49 -4.65 -54.39 -4.46
CA ILE A 49 -4.85 -54.99 -5.78
C ILE A 49 -3.48 -55.38 -6.34
N THR A 50 -3.36 -56.62 -6.81
CA THR A 50 -2.20 -57.10 -7.57
C THR A 50 -2.52 -56.94 -9.06
N PRO A 51 -2.13 -55.82 -9.71
CA PRO A 51 -2.46 -55.58 -11.10
C PRO A 51 -1.67 -56.52 -12.02
N GLU A 52 -2.29 -56.94 -13.12
CA GLU A 52 -1.60 -57.56 -14.26
C GLU A 52 -0.90 -56.50 -15.11
N SER A 53 -1.56 -55.35 -15.29
CA SER A 53 -0.97 -54.17 -15.91
C SER A 53 -1.60 -52.89 -15.35
N VAL A 54 -0.80 -51.82 -15.35
CA VAL A 54 -1.24 -50.46 -15.01
C VAL A 54 -0.85 -49.55 -16.16
N GLN A 55 -1.83 -48.85 -16.73
CA GLN A 55 -1.63 -47.97 -17.86
C GLN A 55 -2.09 -46.54 -17.51
N LEU A 56 -1.26 -45.58 -17.89
CA LEU A 56 -1.63 -44.17 -17.96
C LEU A 56 -2.36 -43.93 -19.28
N MET A 57 -3.59 -43.46 -19.20
CA MET A 57 -4.39 -43.01 -20.34
C MET A 57 -4.13 -41.51 -20.53
N LEU A 58 -3.68 -41.11 -21.72
CA LEU A 58 -3.35 -39.70 -22.04
C LEU A 58 -4.07 -39.25 -23.31
N TRP A 59 -4.85 -38.18 -23.21
CA TRP A 59 -5.59 -37.55 -24.30
C TRP A 59 -4.93 -36.25 -24.73
N HIS A 60 -4.89 -35.99 -26.04
CA HIS A 60 -4.34 -34.75 -26.61
C HIS A 60 -5.50 -33.88 -27.10
N GLY A 61 -6.19 -33.23 -26.16
CA GLY A 61 -7.54 -32.69 -26.33
C GLY A 61 -8.61 -33.67 -25.83
N GLU A 62 -9.65 -33.15 -25.17
CA GLU A 62 -10.63 -33.95 -24.41
C GLU A 62 -11.42 -34.96 -25.29
N ASP A 63 -11.65 -34.61 -26.55
CA ASP A 63 -12.46 -35.39 -27.51
C ASP A 63 -11.63 -36.35 -28.39
N THR A 64 -10.38 -36.62 -28.02
CA THR A 64 -9.48 -37.52 -28.78
C THR A 64 -9.51 -38.97 -28.27
N ASP A 65 -8.95 -39.90 -29.02
CA ASP A 65 -8.71 -41.25 -28.50
C ASP A 65 -7.50 -41.25 -27.54
N PRO A 66 -7.56 -41.96 -26.39
CA PRO A 66 -6.43 -42.00 -25.46
C PRO A 66 -5.25 -42.75 -26.06
N ARG A 67 -4.04 -42.23 -25.79
CA ARG A 67 -2.81 -42.99 -25.87
C ARG A 67 -2.57 -43.69 -24.55
N PHE A 68 -2.36 -45.00 -24.60
CA PHE A 68 -2.01 -45.81 -23.43
C PHE A 68 -0.49 -45.88 -23.26
N ILE A 69 -0.02 -45.64 -22.04
CA ILE A 69 1.39 -45.66 -21.65
C ILE A 69 1.53 -46.64 -20.49
N GLU A 70 2.31 -47.70 -20.68
CA GLU A 70 2.59 -48.69 -19.63
C GLU A 70 3.37 -48.04 -18.48
N MET A 71 2.90 -48.21 -17.25
CA MET A 71 3.52 -47.65 -16.05
C MET A 71 4.50 -48.64 -15.42
N ASN A 72 5.59 -48.11 -14.85
CA ASN A 72 6.63 -48.90 -14.20
C ASN A 72 6.23 -49.21 -12.76
N ASP A 73 6.43 -50.45 -12.31
CA ASP A 73 6.30 -50.83 -10.90
C ASP A 73 7.49 -50.31 -10.11
N CYS A 74 7.23 -49.41 -9.16
CA CYS A 74 8.24 -48.79 -8.29
C CYS A 74 8.40 -49.52 -6.96
N GLY A 75 7.67 -50.63 -6.76
CA GLY A 75 7.60 -51.39 -5.52
C GLY A 75 6.48 -50.91 -4.59
N SER A 76 6.12 -51.77 -3.62
CA SER A 76 5.08 -51.47 -2.60
C SER A 76 3.69 -51.15 -3.17
N GLY A 77 3.39 -51.56 -4.40
CA GLY A 77 2.09 -51.32 -5.06
C GLY A 77 1.95 -49.93 -5.68
N ARG A 78 3.05 -49.17 -5.85
CA ARG A 78 3.07 -47.89 -6.55
C ARG A 78 3.57 -48.05 -7.98
N PHE A 79 2.87 -47.44 -8.92
CA PHE A 79 3.24 -47.40 -10.33
C PHE A 79 3.47 -45.98 -10.78
N ASP A 80 4.48 -45.71 -11.62
CA ASP A 80 4.72 -44.38 -12.18
C ASP A 80 5.02 -44.39 -13.69
N SER A 81 4.81 -43.24 -14.30
CA SER A 81 5.28 -42.94 -15.65
C SER A 81 5.67 -41.48 -15.74
N GLU A 82 6.69 -41.19 -16.53
CA GLU A 82 7.10 -39.83 -16.87
C GLU A 82 6.72 -39.55 -18.33
N ILE A 83 5.97 -38.47 -18.55
CA ILE A 83 5.62 -37.98 -19.88
C ILE A 83 6.39 -36.69 -20.16
N THR A 84 6.84 -36.51 -21.40
CA THR A 84 7.32 -35.20 -21.89
C THR A 84 6.14 -34.52 -22.56
N VAL A 85 5.75 -33.35 -22.07
CA VAL A 85 4.64 -32.60 -22.66
C VAL A 85 5.08 -31.96 -24.00
N PRO A 86 4.15 -31.68 -24.92
CA PRO A 86 4.48 -31.07 -26.22
C PRO A 86 5.25 -29.75 -26.11
N ASP A 87 5.97 -29.42 -27.18
CA ASP A 87 6.70 -28.15 -27.34
C ASP A 87 5.78 -26.97 -27.72
N GLU A 88 4.50 -27.23 -27.97
CA GLU A 88 3.47 -26.25 -28.25
C GLU A 88 2.41 -26.23 -27.15
N GLY A 89 1.81 -25.07 -26.91
CA GLY A 89 0.73 -24.92 -25.93
C GLY A 89 -0.51 -25.72 -26.33
N CYS A 90 -1.03 -26.52 -25.40
CA CYS A 90 -2.19 -27.39 -25.62
C CYS A 90 -2.81 -27.84 -24.29
N LEU A 91 -3.92 -28.60 -24.39
CA LEU A 91 -4.52 -29.28 -23.24
C LEU A 91 -4.29 -30.79 -23.35
N LEU A 92 -3.71 -31.37 -22.30
CA LEU A 92 -3.69 -32.81 -22.12
C LEU A 92 -4.66 -33.19 -21.02
N TRP A 93 -5.22 -34.40 -21.14
CA TRP A 93 -6.03 -35.00 -20.08
C TRP A 93 -5.48 -36.36 -19.72
N TYR A 94 -5.60 -36.77 -18.45
CA TYR A 94 -5.16 -38.10 -18.03
C TYR A 94 -6.09 -38.79 -17.04
N ALA A 95 -6.00 -40.12 -17.04
CA ALA A 95 -6.61 -41.06 -16.09
C ALA A 95 -5.78 -42.36 -16.08
N PHE A 96 -6.15 -43.33 -15.24
CA PHE A 96 -5.46 -44.61 -15.14
C PHE A 96 -6.41 -45.76 -15.47
N GLU A 97 -5.88 -46.77 -16.17
CA GLU A 97 -6.53 -48.07 -16.40
C GLU A 97 -5.72 -49.14 -15.67
N ILE A 98 -6.41 -49.97 -14.88
CA ILE A 98 -5.83 -51.04 -14.09
C ILE A 98 -6.50 -52.34 -14.48
N GLU A 99 -5.73 -53.26 -15.02
CA GLU A 99 -6.19 -54.61 -15.33
C GLU A 99 -5.81 -55.57 -14.20
N THR A 100 -6.76 -56.33 -13.69
CA THR A 100 -6.55 -57.28 -12.59
C THR A 100 -7.36 -58.56 -12.82
N GLU A 101 -6.87 -59.69 -12.31
CA GLU A 101 -7.59 -60.96 -12.32
C GLU A 101 -7.83 -61.45 -10.88
N ASP A 102 -9.05 -61.91 -10.60
CA ASP A 102 -9.41 -62.55 -9.34
C ASP A 102 -10.24 -63.83 -9.56
N GLU A 103 -10.75 -64.44 -8.48
CA GLU A 103 -11.56 -65.67 -8.55
C GLU A 103 -12.85 -65.53 -9.40
N ALA A 104 -13.31 -64.30 -9.67
CA ALA A 104 -14.46 -64.00 -10.50
C ALA A 104 -14.10 -63.71 -11.98
N GLY A 105 -12.81 -63.62 -12.32
CA GLY A 105 -12.30 -63.42 -13.67
C GLY A 105 -11.44 -62.16 -13.84
N ARG A 106 -11.22 -61.76 -15.09
CA ARG A 106 -10.45 -60.56 -15.45
C ARG A 106 -11.35 -59.32 -15.42
N HIS A 107 -10.87 -58.25 -14.81
CA HIS A 107 -11.58 -56.97 -14.65
C HIS A 107 -10.69 -55.81 -15.08
N ILE A 108 -11.31 -54.79 -15.68
CA ILE A 108 -10.69 -53.50 -15.95
C ILE A 108 -11.30 -52.48 -15.00
N ILE A 109 -10.44 -51.71 -14.34
CA ILE A 109 -10.81 -50.68 -13.39
C ILE A 109 -10.22 -49.36 -13.87
N TYR A 110 -11.06 -48.32 -13.95
CA TYR A 110 -10.59 -46.98 -14.27
C TYR A 110 -10.43 -46.15 -13.00
N TYR A 111 -9.37 -45.36 -12.91
CA TYR A 111 -9.16 -44.41 -11.82
C TYR A 111 -8.95 -43.01 -12.40
N GLY A 112 -9.83 -42.10 -12.02
CA GLY A 112 -9.96 -40.77 -12.62
C GLY A 112 -10.07 -39.67 -11.59
N ASN A 113 -10.21 -38.43 -12.06
CA ASN A 113 -10.50 -37.25 -11.26
C ASN A 113 -11.72 -37.48 -10.36
N ASN A 114 -11.85 -36.74 -9.28
CA ASN A 114 -12.96 -36.89 -8.35
C ASN A 114 -14.32 -36.64 -9.02
N GLU A 115 -15.40 -37.10 -8.41
CA GLU A 115 -16.76 -36.98 -8.98
C GLU A 115 -17.20 -35.52 -9.23
N ALA A 116 -16.64 -34.56 -8.48
CA ALA A 116 -16.88 -33.13 -8.66
C ALA A 116 -16.05 -32.49 -9.79
N GLY A 117 -15.03 -33.19 -10.30
CA GLY A 117 -14.12 -32.70 -11.34
C GLY A 117 -13.11 -31.65 -10.87
N LEU A 118 -12.88 -31.51 -9.56
CA LEU A 118 -12.07 -30.41 -8.99
C LEU A 118 -10.58 -30.73 -8.78
N GLY A 119 -10.10 -31.90 -9.21
CA GLY A 119 -8.72 -32.35 -8.97
C GLY A 119 -8.53 -33.07 -7.64
N GLY A 120 -7.35 -32.99 -7.04
CA GLY A 120 -7.04 -33.70 -5.80
C GLY A 120 -7.11 -35.23 -5.90
N GLU A 121 -7.55 -35.86 -4.80
CA GLU A 121 -7.70 -37.33 -4.70
C GLU A 121 -8.79 -37.85 -5.64
N GLY A 122 -8.44 -38.82 -6.48
CA GLY A 122 -9.32 -39.36 -7.51
C GLY A 122 -10.38 -40.33 -7.01
N SER A 123 -11.09 -40.92 -7.96
CA SER A 123 -12.18 -41.87 -7.74
C SER A 123 -12.13 -43.05 -8.71
N VAL A 124 -12.73 -44.16 -8.29
CA VAL A 124 -12.79 -45.40 -9.06
C VAL A 124 -14.04 -45.43 -9.93
N TYR A 125 -13.87 -45.69 -11.22
CA TYR A 125 -14.91 -45.76 -12.23
C TYR A 125 -15.01 -47.17 -12.82
N ALA A 126 -16.22 -47.57 -13.20
CA ALA A 126 -16.48 -48.85 -13.89
C ALA A 126 -16.36 -48.72 -15.41
N ASP A 127 -16.48 -47.49 -15.91
CA ASP A 127 -16.48 -47.08 -17.30
C ASP A 127 -15.68 -45.77 -17.46
N ASP A 128 -15.98 -44.96 -18.48
CA ASP A 128 -15.23 -43.76 -18.85
C ASP A 128 -14.95 -42.83 -17.65
N PRO A 129 -13.68 -42.70 -17.21
CA PRO A 129 -13.36 -41.95 -16.01
C PRO A 129 -13.42 -40.43 -16.26
N ARG A 130 -13.71 -39.68 -15.19
CA ARG A 130 -13.39 -38.24 -15.19
C ARG A 130 -11.88 -38.06 -15.27
N ARG A 131 -11.44 -37.02 -15.98
CA ARG A 131 -10.03 -36.84 -16.32
C ARG A 131 -9.45 -35.63 -15.58
N TRP A 132 -8.16 -35.68 -15.27
CA TRP A 132 -7.42 -34.52 -14.80
C TRP A 132 -6.85 -33.74 -15.97
N GLN A 133 -6.80 -32.42 -15.83
CA GLN A 133 -6.22 -31.53 -16.83
C GLN A 133 -4.72 -31.33 -16.61
N ILE A 134 -3.98 -31.20 -17.70
CA ILE A 134 -2.65 -30.60 -17.76
C ILE A 134 -2.69 -29.50 -18.84
N THR A 135 -2.67 -28.25 -18.40
CA THR A 135 -2.45 -27.11 -19.28
C THR A 135 -0.97 -27.07 -19.64
N VAL A 136 -0.66 -27.28 -20.92
CA VAL A 136 0.69 -27.13 -21.44
C VAL A 136 0.82 -25.70 -21.96
N TYR A 137 1.75 -24.93 -21.42
CA TYR A 137 1.88 -23.52 -21.72
C TYR A 137 3.32 -23.12 -22.07
N LYS A 138 3.45 -22.10 -22.90
CA LYS A 138 4.72 -21.43 -23.13
C LYS A 138 4.95 -20.42 -21.99
N PRO A 139 6.07 -20.51 -21.23
CA PRO A 139 6.33 -19.58 -20.15
C PRO A 139 6.36 -18.12 -20.64
N ALA A 140 5.64 -17.27 -19.95
CA ALA A 140 5.59 -15.84 -20.18
C ALA A 140 5.44 -15.12 -18.84
N GLU A 141 6.21 -14.06 -18.64
CA GLU A 141 6.14 -13.26 -17.42
C GLU A 141 5.05 -12.19 -17.53
N VAL A 142 4.25 -12.07 -16.48
CA VAL A 142 3.34 -10.94 -16.31
C VAL A 142 4.14 -9.73 -15.79
N PRO A 143 3.93 -8.51 -16.32
CA PRO A 143 4.69 -7.33 -15.91
C PRO A 143 4.63 -7.09 -14.39
N ALA A 144 5.79 -6.91 -13.76
CA ALA A 144 5.90 -6.81 -12.29
C ALA A 144 5.11 -5.64 -11.71
N TRP A 145 5.09 -4.48 -12.40
CA TRP A 145 4.32 -3.31 -11.97
C TRP A 145 2.81 -3.59 -11.79
N TYR A 146 2.28 -4.58 -12.52
CA TYR A 146 0.90 -5.04 -12.43
C TYR A 146 0.76 -6.21 -11.45
N LYS A 147 1.59 -7.26 -11.60
CA LYS A 147 1.52 -8.48 -10.78
C LYS A 147 1.74 -8.20 -9.29
N ASP A 148 2.61 -7.24 -8.96
CA ASP A 148 2.93 -6.84 -7.58
C ASP A 148 2.12 -5.62 -7.11
N GLY A 149 1.12 -5.22 -7.91
CA GLY A 149 0.38 -3.97 -7.79
C GLY A 149 -1.03 -4.10 -7.24
N ILE A 150 -1.71 -2.96 -7.16
CA ILE A 150 -3.15 -2.86 -6.83
C ILE A 150 -3.82 -2.08 -7.96
N VAL A 151 -4.88 -2.67 -8.52
CA VAL A 151 -5.65 -2.08 -9.62
C VAL A 151 -6.88 -1.37 -9.05
N TYR A 152 -7.21 -0.22 -9.63
CA TYR A 152 -8.43 0.52 -9.32
C TYR A 152 -9.25 0.72 -10.60
N GLN A 153 -10.43 0.11 -10.67
CA GLN A 153 -11.34 0.22 -11.81
C GLN A 153 -12.21 1.48 -11.68
N ILE A 154 -12.15 2.35 -12.69
CA ILE A 154 -12.88 3.62 -12.75
C ILE A 154 -13.87 3.61 -13.91
N PHE A 155 -15.11 3.97 -13.61
CA PHE A 155 -16.09 4.40 -14.60
C PHE A 155 -16.01 5.94 -14.75
N PRO A 156 -15.39 6.48 -15.82
CA PRO A 156 -14.91 7.87 -15.82
C PRO A 156 -15.98 8.94 -15.58
N ASP A 157 -17.16 8.79 -16.19
CA ASP A 157 -18.27 9.76 -16.05
C ASP A 157 -18.81 9.86 -14.61
N LYS A 158 -18.47 8.91 -13.74
CA LYS A 158 -19.07 8.73 -12.41
C LYS A 158 -18.06 8.88 -11.26
N PHE A 159 -16.81 9.17 -11.57
CA PHE A 159 -15.76 9.20 -10.55
C PHE A 159 -15.53 10.59 -9.98
N ALA A 160 -15.14 11.57 -10.79
CA ALA A 160 -14.88 12.93 -10.32
C ALA A 160 -15.07 13.96 -11.42
N ARG A 161 -15.74 15.07 -11.08
CA ARG A 161 -15.91 16.25 -11.95
C ARG A 161 -14.69 17.15 -11.86
N ASP A 162 -14.19 17.60 -13.02
CA ASP A 162 -13.24 18.72 -13.09
C ASP A 162 -13.96 20.07 -12.90
N LYS A 163 -13.20 21.15 -12.75
CA LYS A 163 -13.74 22.51 -12.54
C LYS A 163 -14.65 23.03 -13.67
N ASP A 164 -14.42 22.61 -14.91
CA ASP A 164 -15.09 23.10 -16.13
C ASP A 164 -16.10 22.06 -16.69
N TRP A 165 -16.47 21.06 -15.87
CA TRP A 165 -17.23 19.88 -16.29
C TRP A 165 -18.53 20.23 -17.02
N HIS A 166 -19.24 21.26 -16.55
CA HIS A 166 -20.58 21.59 -17.03
C HIS A 166 -20.53 22.13 -18.47
N GLU A 167 -19.68 23.13 -18.72
CA GLU A 167 -19.50 23.71 -20.06
C GLU A 167 -18.99 22.66 -21.07
N ARG A 168 -18.05 21.82 -20.64
CA ARG A 168 -17.52 20.71 -21.44
C ARG A 168 -18.63 19.73 -21.82
N CYS A 169 -19.43 19.31 -20.85
CA CYS A 169 -20.57 18.42 -21.10
C CYS A 169 -21.61 19.06 -22.00
N GLU A 170 -21.96 20.33 -21.80
CA GLU A 170 -22.90 21.03 -22.67
C GLU A 170 -22.44 21.02 -24.14
N LYS A 171 -21.16 21.32 -24.40
CA LYS A 171 -20.59 21.30 -25.76
C LYS A 171 -20.62 19.89 -26.36
N ALA A 172 -20.18 18.89 -25.59
CA ALA A 172 -20.17 17.50 -26.02
C ALA A 172 -21.58 16.98 -26.33
N ILE A 173 -22.55 17.31 -25.48
CA ILE A 173 -23.94 16.90 -25.62
C ILE A 173 -24.60 17.57 -26.82
N ARG A 174 -24.35 18.87 -27.08
CA ARG A 174 -24.84 19.54 -28.29
C ARG A 174 -24.37 18.81 -29.56
N ARG A 175 -23.09 18.43 -29.63
CA ARG A 175 -22.53 17.67 -30.76
C ARG A 175 -23.23 16.34 -31.01
N VAL A 176 -23.63 15.61 -29.95
CA VAL A 176 -24.37 14.35 -30.07
C VAL A 176 -25.86 14.61 -30.35
N ASN A 177 -26.46 15.61 -29.72
CA ASN A 177 -27.90 15.88 -29.84
C ASN A 177 -28.28 16.52 -31.18
N ASP A 178 -27.35 17.20 -31.85
CA ASP A 178 -27.52 17.71 -33.22
C ASP A 178 -27.49 16.60 -34.29
N ARG A 179 -27.08 15.38 -33.91
CA ARG A 179 -27.10 14.21 -34.80
C ARG A 179 -28.52 13.76 -35.10
N ARG A 180 -28.66 13.08 -36.25
CA ARG A 180 -29.91 12.52 -36.78
C ARG A 180 -30.44 11.31 -36.01
N SER A 181 -29.71 10.79 -35.02
CA SER A 181 -30.18 9.73 -34.14
C SER A 181 -31.28 10.23 -33.18
N ASP A 182 -32.23 9.34 -32.86
CA ASP A 182 -33.29 9.58 -31.88
C ASP A 182 -32.76 9.54 -30.42
N THR A 183 -31.56 9.01 -30.22
CA THR A 183 -30.89 8.98 -28.91
C THR A 183 -30.28 10.34 -28.59
N LYS A 184 -30.46 10.80 -27.35
CA LYS A 184 -29.91 12.05 -26.84
C LYS A 184 -29.06 11.80 -25.58
N ARG A 185 -28.11 12.69 -25.33
CA ARG A 185 -27.45 12.82 -24.03
C ARG A 185 -28.13 13.94 -23.24
N VAL A 186 -28.24 13.75 -21.92
CA VAL A 186 -28.82 14.74 -20.99
C VAL A 186 -27.85 15.00 -19.84
N ILE A 187 -27.73 16.25 -19.41
CA ILE A 187 -26.91 16.60 -18.24
C ILE A 187 -27.65 16.16 -16.98
N GLN A 188 -26.96 15.42 -16.12
CA GLN A 188 -27.41 15.09 -14.79
C GLN A 188 -26.71 15.99 -13.76
N GLU A 189 -27.40 17.05 -13.34
CA GLU A 189 -26.86 18.07 -12.43
C GLU A 189 -26.53 17.50 -11.03
N ASP A 190 -27.46 16.73 -10.47
CA ASP A 190 -27.32 16.11 -9.16
C ASP A 190 -26.43 14.86 -9.26
N TRP A 191 -25.22 14.98 -8.71
CA TRP A 191 -24.20 13.92 -8.66
C TRP A 191 -24.62 12.72 -7.81
N THR A 192 -25.47 12.94 -6.80
CA THR A 192 -25.88 11.91 -5.84
C THR A 192 -27.04 11.04 -6.35
N LYS A 193 -27.68 11.47 -7.44
CA LYS A 193 -28.80 10.73 -8.03
C LYS A 193 -28.31 9.37 -8.56
N PRO A 194 -28.96 8.25 -8.21
CA PRO A 194 -28.61 6.93 -8.75
C PRO A 194 -28.61 6.93 -10.27
N ALA A 195 -27.65 6.22 -10.87
CA ALA A 195 -27.52 6.13 -12.32
C ALA A 195 -28.76 5.48 -12.97
N TYR A 196 -29.16 6.01 -14.13
CA TYR A 196 -30.34 5.59 -14.88
C TYR A 196 -30.17 5.86 -16.37
N TYR A 197 -31.07 5.34 -17.20
CA TYR A 197 -31.26 5.73 -18.60
C TYR A 197 -32.75 5.70 -18.96
N VAL A 198 -33.16 6.44 -19.99
CA VAL A 198 -34.57 6.46 -20.45
C VAL A 198 -34.72 5.58 -21.68
N ARG A 199 -35.56 4.55 -21.58
CA ARG A 199 -35.82 3.63 -22.69
C ARG A 199 -36.64 4.28 -23.79
N GLY A 200 -36.25 4.04 -25.04
CA GLY A 200 -36.96 4.44 -26.26
C GLY A 200 -37.95 3.39 -26.75
N LYS A 201 -38.21 3.36 -28.06
CA LYS A 201 -39.06 2.34 -28.69
C LYS A 201 -38.26 1.07 -28.98
N GLY A 202 -38.75 -0.08 -28.53
CA GLY A 202 -38.06 -1.36 -28.75
C GLY A 202 -36.88 -1.52 -27.78
N SER A 203 -35.70 -1.89 -28.31
CA SER A 203 -34.46 -2.05 -27.54
C SER A 203 -33.58 -0.79 -27.49
N SER A 204 -33.99 0.31 -28.14
CA SER A 204 -33.21 1.55 -28.18
C SER A 204 -33.33 2.37 -26.91
N ILE A 205 -32.34 3.24 -26.69
CA ILE A 205 -32.29 4.15 -25.54
C ILE A 205 -32.51 5.57 -26.04
N ALA A 206 -33.47 6.26 -25.43
CA ALA A 206 -33.86 7.61 -25.80
C ALA A 206 -32.94 8.65 -25.17
N GLU A 207 -32.59 8.48 -23.89
CA GLU A 207 -31.74 9.44 -23.17
C GLU A 207 -30.67 8.75 -22.33
N TRP A 208 -29.43 9.24 -22.50
CA TRP A 208 -28.25 8.88 -21.71
C TRP A 208 -27.85 10.02 -20.77
N PRO A 209 -28.03 9.86 -19.46
CA PRO A 209 -27.54 10.83 -18.47
C PRO A 209 -26.02 10.84 -18.37
N VAL A 210 -25.44 12.02 -18.57
CA VAL A 210 -24.01 12.33 -18.40
C VAL A 210 -23.84 13.09 -17.09
N TYR A 211 -23.03 12.56 -16.19
CA TYR A 211 -22.85 13.11 -14.85
C TYR A 211 -21.67 14.07 -14.79
N GLY A 212 -20.78 14.02 -15.78
CA GLY A 212 -19.72 15.01 -15.97
C GLY A 212 -18.38 14.63 -15.37
N GLY A 213 -18.20 13.38 -14.96
CA GLY A 213 -16.87 12.89 -14.61
C GLY A 213 -15.90 12.93 -15.80
N SER A 214 -14.60 13.04 -15.55
CA SER A 214 -13.60 13.29 -16.59
C SER A 214 -12.22 12.76 -16.32
N LEU A 215 -11.38 12.73 -17.35
CA LEU A 215 -9.95 12.39 -17.23
C LEU A 215 -9.22 13.38 -16.32
N LYS A 216 -9.55 14.67 -16.39
CA LYS A 216 -9.01 15.69 -15.50
C LYS A 216 -9.49 15.53 -14.05
N GLY A 217 -10.76 15.18 -13.85
CA GLY A 217 -11.25 14.84 -12.51
C GLY A 217 -10.55 13.61 -11.92
N ILE A 218 -10.20 12.61 -12.74
CA ILE A 218 -9.37 11.47 -12.29
C ILE A 218 -7.95 11.93 -11.94
N GLU A 219 -7.35 12.79 -12.77
CA GLU A 219 -6.01 13.37 -12.55
C GLU A 219 -5.91 14.09 -11.19
N GLU A 220 -6.93 14.88 -10.85
CA GLU A 220 -7.06 15.59 -9.56
C GLU A 220 -7.19 14.64 -8.34
N LYS A 221 -7.50 13.36 -8.56
CA LYS A 221 -7.70 12.34 -7.50
C LYS A 221 -6.60 11.28 -7.47
N LEU A 222 -5.54 11.41 -8.26
CA LEU A 222 -4.44 10.43 -8.26
C LEU A 222 -3.78 10.27 -6.89
N ASP A 223 -3.70 11.33 -6.10
CA ASP A 223 -3.12 11.26 -4.76
C ASP A 223 -4.05 10.49 -3.78
N TYR A 224 -5.37 10.59 -3.93
CA TYR A 224 -6.32 9.73 -3.19
C TYR A 224 -6.11 8.26 -3.55
N LEU A 225 -5.98 7.93 -4.84
CA LEU A 225 -5.75 6.55 -5.28
C LEU A 225 -4.42 6.01 -4.74
N ARG A 226 -3.36 6.83 -4.77
CA ARG A 226 -2.06 6.49 -4.18
C ARG A 226 -2.16 6.22 -2.66
N SER A 227 -3.04 6.93 -1.95
CA SER A 227 -3.28 6.70 -0.51
C SER A 227 -3.82 5.31 -0.19
N LEU A 228 -4.42 4.62 -1.17
CA LEU A 228 -4.92 3.25 -1.05
C LEU A 228 -3.86 2.20 -1.46
N GLY A 229 -2.66 2.64 -1.88
CA GLY A 229 -1.63 1.78 -2.46
C GLY A 229 -1.81 1.43 -3.93
N VAL A 230 -2.72 2.11 -4.66
CA VAL A 230 -3.00 1.84 -6.09
C VAL A 230 -1.76 2.11 -6.94
N THR A 231 -1.44 1.15 -7.82
CA THR A 231 -0.35 1.25 -8.81
C THR A 231 -0.83 1.14 -10.25
N ALA A 232 -2.11 0.83 -10.47
CA ALA A 232 -2.70 0.77 -11.80
C ALA A 232 -4.16 1.23 -11.79
N ILE A 233 -4.56 1.98 -12.82
CA ILE A 233 -5.95 2.37 -13.05
C ILE A 233 -6.45 1.65 -14.28
N TYR A 234 -7.56 0.92 -14.14
CA TYR A 234 -8.31 0.36 -15.25
C TYR A 234 -9.49 1.29 -15.56
N LEU A 235 -9.47 1.93 -16.73
CA LEU A 235 -10.56 2.76 -17.20
C LEU A 235 -11.53 1.92 -18.03
N ASN A 236 -12.82 1.97 -17.68
CA ASN A 236 -13.89 1.62 -18.63
C ASN A 236 -13.79 2.47 -19.92
N PRO A 237 -14.48 2.12 -21.02
CA PRO A 237 -14.25 2.73 -22.33
C PRO A 237 -14.30 4.26 -22.30
N VAL A 238 -13.30 4.89 -22.92
CA VAL A 238 -13.09 6.36 -22.91
C VAL A 238 -13.25 7.02 -24.27
N PHE A 239 -13.38 6.25 -25.34
CA PHE A 239 -13.44 6.74 -26.71
C PHE A 239 -14.81 7.34 -27.06
N GLU A 240 -14.84 8.20 -28.09
CA GLU A 240 -16.04 8.90 -28.53
C GLU A 240 -17.18 7.91 -28.80
N ALA A 241 -18.35 8.13 -28.19
CA ALA A 241 -19.53 7.29 -28.38
C ALA A 241 -20.83 8.10 -28.27
N THR A 242 -21.99 7.44 -28.41
CA THR A 242 -23.29 8.09 -28.19
C THR A 242 -23.78 7.89 -26.75
N SER A 243 -23.53 6.72 -26.16
CA SER A 243 -23.91 6.41 -24.78
C SER A 243 -23.04 7.06 -23.72
N ASN A 244 -23.39 6.89 -22.44
CA ASN A 244 -22.54 7.27 -21.31
C ASN A 244 -21.54 6.17 -20.90
N HIS A 245 -21.70 4.93 -21.41
CA HIS A 245 -20.83 3.78 -21.11
C HIS A 245 -19.77 3.52 -22.18
N ARG A 246 -19.98 4.03 -23.40
CA ARG A 246 -19.02 4.10 -24.51
C ARG A 246 -18.59 2.77 -25.16
N TYR A 247 -19.23 1.67 -24.78
CA TYR A 247 -19.14 0.39 -25.51
C TYR A 247 -19.68 0.47 -26.96
N ASP A 248 -20.55 1.43 -27.26
CA ASP A 248 -21.00 1.78 -28.62
C ASP A 248 -19.99 2.70 -29.34
N THR A 249 -18.73 2.28 -29.45
CA THR A 249 -17.63 3.15 -29.91
C THR A 249 -17.93 3.79 -31.26
N GLY A 250 -17.92 5.12 -31.27
CA GLY A 250 -18.14 5.99 -32.43
C GLY A 250 -16.86 6.30 -33.20
N ASP A 251 -15.75 6.53 -32.50
CA ASP A 251 -14.41 6.73 -33.06
C ASP A 251 -13.34 6.29 -32.06
N TYR A 252 -12.53 5.28 -32.41
CA TYR A 252 -11.47 4.74 -31.55
C TYR A 252 -10.27 5.67 -31.40
N MET A 253 -10.11 6.65 -32.30
CA MET A 253 -8.91 7.49 -32.37
C MET A 253 -9.01 8.75 -31.50
N HIS A 254 -10.17 9.00 -30.88
CA HIS A 254 -10.40 10.20 -30.08
C HIS A 254 -11.13 9.90 -28.76
N ILE A 255 -10.69 10.57 -27.69
CA ILE A 255 -11.40 10.60 -26.40
C ILE A 255 -12.79 11.20 -26.57
N ASP A 256 -13.77 10.65 -25.87
CA ASP A 256 -15.11 11.22 -25.83
C ASP A 256 -15.08 12.65 -25.30
N PRO A 257 -15.64 13.64 -26.02
CA PRO A 257 -15.61 15.04 -25.57
C PRO A 257 -16.27 15.31 -24.22
N ALA A 258 -17.17 14.42 -23.75
CA ALA A 258 -17.76 14.50 -22.43
C ALA A 258 -16.87 13.88 -21.32
N LEU A 259 -15.68 13.36 -21.64
CA LEU A 259 -14.62 12.97 -20.69
C LEU A 259 -13.37 13.86 -20.77
N GLY A 260 -13.15 14.53 -21.90
CA GLY A 260 -11.98 15.40 -22.10
C GLY A 260 -11.49 15.38 -23.55
N THR A 261 -10.18 15.51 -23.71
CA THR A 261 -9.45 15.49 -24.99
C THR A 261 -8.33 14.44 -24.97
N ASP A 262 -7.75 14.16 -26.13
CA ASP A 262 -6.58 13.27 -26.25
C ASP A 262 -5.38 13.80 -25.47
N GLU A 263 -5.25 15.13 -25.33
CA GLU A 263 -4.23 15.77 -24.51
C GLU A 263 -4.49 15.56 -23.01
N ASP A 264 -5.76 15.58 -22.57
CA ASP A 264 -6.11 15.28 -21.19
C ASP A 264 -5.76 13.83 -20.84
N PHE A 265 -5.90 12.89 -21.78
CA PHE A 265 -5.43 11.51 -21.60
C PHE A 265 -3.91 11.43 -21.42
N ARG A 266 -3.13 12.10 -22.28
CA ARG A 266 -1.67 12.14 -22.15
C ARG A 266 -1.25 12.75 -20.81
N SER A 267 -1.87 13.87 -20.45
CA SER A 267 -1.64 14.54 -19.16
C SER A 267 -1.94 13.62 -17.98
N LEU A 268 -3.07 12.91 -18.00
CA LEU A 268 -3.43 11.93 -16.97
C LEU A 268 -2.38 10.81 -16.90
N ALA A 269 -1.96 10.26 -18.03
CA ALA A 269 -0.97 9.19 -18.09
C ALA A 269 0.40 9.63 -17.53
N GLU A 270 0.84 10.83 -17.85
CA GLU A 270 2.09 11.40 -17.31
C GLU A 270 1.99 11.68 -15.80
N ALA A 271 0.87 12.27 -15.36
CA ALA A 271 0.64 12.59 -13.95
C ALA A 271 0.49 11.34 -13.09
N ALA A 272 -0.14 10.28 -13.63
CA ALA A 272 -0.24 8.97 -13.01
C ALA A 272 1.13 8.30 -12.91
N ARG A 273 1.92 8.31 -14.01
CA ARG A 273 3.26 7.70 -14.04
C ARG A 273 4.21 8.35 -13.04
N LYS A 274 4.14 9.67 -12.87
CA LYS A 274 4.88 10.41 -11.82
C LYS A 274 4.53 10.00 -10.39
N ARG A 275 3.43 9.27 -10.19
CA ARG A 275 2.97 8.73 -8.90
C ARG A 275 3.10 7.21 -8.82
N GLY A 276 3.79 6.57 -9.77
CA GLY A 276 3.91 5.12 -9.84
C GLY A 276 2.64 4.41 -10.32
N ILE A 277 1.67 5.15 -10.88
CA ILE A 277 0.39 4.61 -11.36
C ILE A 277 0.42 4.45 -12.88
N ARG A 278 0.09 3.26 -13.38
CA ARG A 278 -0.05 2.97 -14.82
C ARG A 278 -1.51 2.92 -15.26
N LEU A 279 -1.78 3.16 -16.55
CA LEU A 279 -3.15 3.15 -17.09
C LEU A 279 -3.41 1.90 -17.95
N ILE A 280 -4.55 1.26 -17.74
CA ILE A 280 -5.09 0.14 -18.52
C ILE A 280 -6.38 0.62 -19.18
N LEU A 281 -6.47 0.50 -20.51
CA LEU A 281 -7.64 0.91 -21.28
C LEU A 281 -8.57 -0.28 -21.59
N ASP A 282 -9.86 -0.01 -21.74
CA ASP A 282 -10.84 -1.00 -22.20
C ASP A 282 -10.88 -1.05 -23.75
N GLY A 283 -10.62 -2.22 -24.32
CA GLY A 283 -10.57 -2.48 -25.75
C GLY A 283 -11.83 -3.21 -26.22
N VAL A 284 -12.78 -2.44 -26.75
CA VAL A 284 -14.05 -2.94 -27.32
C VAL A 284 -13.87 -3.21 -28.81
N PHE A 285 -13.39 -4.40 -29.17
CA PHE A 285 -13.00 -4.74 -30.56
C PHE A 285 -13.91 -5.74 -31.27
N SER A 286 -14.97 -6.23 -30.63
CA SER A 286 -15.95 -7.16 -31.23
C SER A 286 -17.07 -6.45 -32.00
N HIS A 287 -17.30 -5.17 -31.69
CA HIS A 287 -18.35 -4.36 -32.30
C HIS A 287 -18.03 -2.87 -32.24
N THR A 288 -18.77 -2.08 -33.01
CA THR A 288 -18.75 -0.61 -32.97
C THR A 288 -20.15 -0.06 -32.67
N GLY A 289 -20.29 1.24 -32.43
CA GLY A 289 -21.59 1.89 -32.40
C GLY A 289 -22.24 2.03 -33.79
N SER A 290 -23.56 1.92 -33.86
CA SER A 290 -24.33 2.14 -35.10
C SER A 290 -24.20 3.58 -35.64
N ASP A 291 -23.93 4.54 -34.74
CA ASP A 291 -23.64 5.95 -35.03
C ASP A 291 -22.12 6.26 -35.00
N SER A 292 -21.31 5.36 -35.55
CA SER A 292 -19.86 5.53 -35.69
C SER A 292 -19.45 6.12 -37.03
N ILE A 293 -18.23 6.65 -37.12
CA ILE A 293 -17.63 7.07 -38.40
C ILE A 293 -17.45 5.90 -39.38
N TYR A 294 -17.41 4.67 -38.84
CA TYR A 294 -17.19 3.44 -39.59
C TYR A 294 -18.48 2.87 -40.15
N PHE A 295 -19.58 2.89 -39.38
CA PHE A 295 -20.87 2.33 -39.79
C PHE A 295 -21.83 3.39 -40.34
N ASP A 296 -21.94 4.55 -39.69
CA ASP A 296 -22.72 5.74 -40.06
C ASP A 296 -24.18 5.45 -40.48
N LYS A 297 -24.94 4.74 -39.63
CA LYS A 297 -26.34 4.36 -39.95
C LYS A 297 -27.25 5.56 -40.26
N TYR A 298 -27.03 6.68 -39.58
CA TYR A 298 -27.90 7.85 -39.64
C TYR A 298 -27.40 8.94 -40.62
N GLY A 299 -26.19 8.80 -41.16
CA GLY A 299 -25.59 9.76 -42.09
C GLY A 299 -25.15 11.05 -41.42
N ASN A 300 -24.60 10.95 -40.21
CA ASN A 300 -24.08 12.06 -39.43
C ASN A 300 -22.67 12.48 -39.86
N TYR A 301 -21.95 11.58 -40.53
CA TYR A 301 -20.59 11.83 -41.02
C TYR A 301 -20.54 12.04 -42.53
N THR A 302 -21.71 12.27 -43.15
CA THR A 302 -21.88 12.52 -44.59
C THR A 302 -22.18 13.99 -44.89
N GLU A 303 -21.19 14.90 -44.88
CA GLU A 303 -21.40 16.28 -45.39
C GLU A 303 -20.26 16.76 -46.30
N GLY A 304 -20.63 17.38 -47.44
CA GLY A 304 -19.74 18.26 -48.21
C GLY A 304 -19.48 17.98 -49.69
N SER A 305 -19.93 16.88 -50.31
CA SER A 305 -19.54 16.64 -51.73
C SER A 305 -20.48 15.82 -52.63
N GLY A 306 -21.79 15.69 -52.35
CA GLY A 306 -22.70 14.97 -53.26
C GLY A 306 -22.31 13.49 -53.55
N LYS A 307 -21.34 12.95 -52.80
CA LYS A 307 -20.98 11.53 -52.74
C LYS A 307 -21.62 10.93 -51.49
N LYS A 308 -22.01 9.65 -51.55
CA LYS A 308 -22.34 8.85 -50.37
C LYS A 308 -21.14 8.94 -49.40
N GLY A 309 -21.35 9.24 -48.12
CA GLY A 309 -20.24 9.34 -47.16
C GLY A 309 -19.53 7.99 -46.96
N ASN A 310 -18.52 7.96 -46.10
CA ASN A 310 -17.62 6.79 -46.01
C ASN A 310 -18.10 5.68 -45.08
N GLY A 311 -19.24 5.80 -44.40
CA GLY A 311 -19.72 4.74 -43.50
C GLY A 311 -20.30 3.52 -44.22
N ALA A 312 -20.10 2.35 -43.62
CA ALA A 312 -20.44 1.05 -44.20
C ALA A 312 -21.93 0.86 -44.49
N TYR A 313 -22.83 1.42 -43.67
CA TYR A 313 -24.27 1.21 -43.81
C TYR A 313 -24.85 1.91 -45.05
N LEU A 314 -24.51 3.20 -45.23
CA LEU A 314 -25.08 4.03 -46.29
C LEU A 314 -24.32 3.95 -47.63
N ASN A 315 -23.08 3.47 -47.62
CA ASN A 315 -22.23 3.39 -48.80
C ASN A 315 -21.66 1.98 -49.00
N GLU A 316 -22.13 1.29 -50.04
CA GLU A 316 -21.61 -0.04 -50.42
C GLU A 316 -20.14 0.01 -50.88
N ASP A 317 -19.66 1.17 -51.35
CA ASP A 317 -18.26 1.40 -51.73
C ASP A 317 -17.42 1.95 -50.57
N SER A 318 -17.93 1.91 -49.34
CA SER A 318 -17.22 2.37 -48.14
C SER A 318 -15.92 1.58 -47.92
N PRO A 319 -14.81 2.24 -47.52
CA PRO A 319 -13.59 1.53 -47.11
C PRO A 319 -13.80 0.62 -45.89
N TYR A 320 -14.85 0.88 -45.10
CA TYR A 320 -15.22 0.10 -43.92
C TYR A 320 -16.29 -0.96 -44.23
N ARG A 321 -16.81 -1.03 -45.46
CA ARG A 321 -17.92 -1.95 -45.80
C ARG A 321 -17.59 -3.39 -45.45
N SER A 322 -16.36 -3.81 -45.73
CA SER A 322 -15.90 -5.18 -45.48
C SER A 322 -15.69 -5.51 -44.01
N TRP A 323 -15.71 -4.51 -43.12
CA TRP A 323 -15.61 -4.73 -41.68
C TRP A 323 -16.89 -5.33 -41.11
N TYR A 324 -18.03 -5.22 -41.80
CA TYR A 324 -19.33 -5.64 -41.28
C TYR A 324 -20.00 -6.68 -42.17
N LYS A 325 -20.89 -7.48 -41.59
CA LYS A 325 -21.69 -8.48 -42.31
C LYS A 325 -23.13 -7.99 -42.51
N PHE A 326 -23.47 -7.71 -43.76
CA PHE A 326 -24.83 -7.33 -44.18
C PHE A 326 -25.55 -8.55 -44.75
N ASP A 327 -26.66 -8.95 -44.12
CA ASP A 327 -27.48 -10.08 -44.54
C ASP A 327 -28.97 -9.74 -44.31
N SER A 328 -29.78 -9.90 -45.36
CA SER A 328 -31.22 -9.66 -45.33
C SER A 328 -32.01 -10.60 -44.40
N SER A 329 -31.40 -11.71 -43.98
CA SER A 329 -31.97 -12.68 -43.05
C SER A 329 -31.80 -12.24 -41.59
N GLU A 330 -30.83 -11.35 -41.32
CA GLU A 330 -30.62 -10.75 -40.00
C GLU A 330 -31.73 -9.77 -39.65
N ARG A 331 -32.04 -9.65 -38.36
CA ARG A 331 -33.17 -8.87 -37.85
C ARG A 331 -33.18 -7.41 -38.33
N TYR A 332 -32.00 -6.81 -38.47
CA TYR A 332 -31.82 -5.41 -38.88
C TYR A 332 -31.17 -5.26 -40.26
N GLY A 333 -30.99 -6.36 -41.00
CA GLY A 333 -30.28 -6.39 -42.28
C GLY A 333 -28.74 -6.44 -42.17
N TYR A 334 -28.22 -6.61 -40.96
CA TYR A 334 -26.80 -6.78 -40.63
C TYR A 334 -26.66 -7.54 -39.31
N ARG A 335 -25.51 -8.17 -39.11
CA ARG A 335 -25.17 -8.87 -37.86
C ARG A 335 -24.86 -7.86 -36.75
N SER A 336 -25.42 -8.08 -35.57
CA SER A 336 -25.28 -7.16 -34.44
C SER A 336 -25.18 -7.92 -33.12
N TRP A 337 -24.41 -7.37 -32.19
CA TRP A 337 -24.02 -8.04 -30.95
C TRP A 337 -25.26 -8.38 -30.14
N TRP A 338 -25.50 -9.68 -29.91
CA TRP A 338 -26.70 -10.21 -29.24
C TRP A 338 -28.04 -9.71 -29.80
N GLY A 339 -28.07 -9.31 -31.08
CA GLY A 339 -29.25 -8.72 -31.70
C GLY A 339 -29.60 -7.32 -31.16
N VAL A 340 -28.62 -6.58 -30.63
CA VAL A 340 -28.75 -5.17 -30.25
C VAL A 340 -28.48 -4.29 -31.47
N GLU A 341 -29.51 -3.58 -31.93
CA GLU A 341 -29.46 -2.75 -33.13
C GLU A 341 -28.31 -1.72 -33.15
N ASP A 342 -27.96 -1.21 -31.98
CA ASP A 342 -26.97 -0.14 -31.83
C ASP A 342 -25.50 -0.61 -31.83
N LEU A 343 -25.27 -1.93 -31.87
CA LEU A 343 -23.93 -2.54 -31.78
C LEU A 343 -23.66 -3.47 -32.98
N PRO A 344 -23.44 -2.94 -34.20
CA PRO A 344 -23.02 -3.74 -35.35
C PRO A 344 -21.70 -4.48 -35.08
N GLU A 345 -21.72 -5.80 -35.30
CA GLU A 345 -20.55 -6.68 -35.15
C GLU A 345 -19.57 -6.46 -36.29
N VAL A 346 -18.29 -6.39 -35.95
CA VAL A 346 -17.21 -6.35 -36.94
C VAL A 346 -16.76 -7.76 -37.32
N ASP A 347 -16.00 -7.89 -38.41
CA ASP A 347 -15.29 -9.12 -38.77
C ASP A 347 -13.82 -8.96 -38.39
N GLU A 348 -13.44 -9.54 -37.26
CA GLU A 348 -12.10 -9.48 -36.67
C GLU A 348 -11.06 -10.27 -37.47
N ASN A 349 -11.50 -11.05 -38.47
CA ASN A 349 -10.61 -11.69 -39.44
C ASN A 349 -10.39 -10.82 -40.69
N ASN A 350 -11.10 -9.70 -40.83
CA ASN A 350 -10.89 -8.77 -41.94
C ASN A 350 -9.50 -8.12 -41.84
N GLU A 351 -8.66 -8.28 -42.86
CA GLU A 351 -7.30 -7.75 -42.87
C GLU A 351 -7.24 -6.23 -42.67
N ASN A 352 -8.18 -5.46 -43.25
CA ASN A 352 -8.19 -4.01 -43.08
C ASN A 352 -8.60 -3.59 -41.66
N TYR A 353 -9.53 -4.32 -41.02
CA TYR A 353 -9.90 -4.06 -39.62
C TYR A 353 -8.75 -4.45 -38.68
N ARG A 354 -8.13 -5.61 -38.91
CA ARG A 354 -6.94 -6.06 -38.18
C ARG A 354 -5.80 -5.04 -38.27
N GLU A 355 -5.47 -4.56 -39.46
CA GLU A 355 -4.45 -3.52 -39.62
C GLU A 355 -4.84 -2.22 -38.90
N PHE A 356 -6.12 -1.84 -38.92
CA PHE A 356 -6.60 -0.64 -38.22
C PHE A 356 -6.47 -0.75 -36.69
N ILE A 357 -6.75 -1.91 -36.10
CA ILE A 357 -6.64 -2.09 -34.64
C ILE A 357 -5.20 -2.43 -34.21
N LEU A 358 -4.52 -3.32 -34.96
CA LEU A 358 -3.28 -4.02 -34.57
C LEU A 358 -2.05 -3.62 -35.38
N GLY A 359 -2.17 -2.74 -36.38
CA GLY A 359 -1.06 -2.21 -37.15
C GLY A 359 -0.08 -1.39 -36.31
N GLU A 360 1.08 -1.02 -36.87
CA GLU A 360 2.10 -0.22 -36.17
C GLU A 360 1.61 1.17 -35.74
N GLU A 361 0.65 1.71 -36.49
CA GLU A 361 -0.07 2.95 -36.20
C GLU A 361 -1.56 2.69 -35.92
N GLY A 362 -1.92 1.44 -35.61
CA GLY A 362 -3.28 1.04 -35.26
C GLY A 362 -3.69 1.52 -33.87
N VAL A 363 -4.97 1.35 -33.54
CA VAL A 363 -5.59 1.82 -32.28
C VAL A 363 -4.78 1.40 -31.04
N VAL A 364 -4.39 0.13 -30.95
CA VAL A 364 -3.64 -0.39 -29.80
C VAL A 364 -2.30 0.31 -29.63
N ALA A 365 -1.53 0.44 -30.72
CA ALA A 365 -0.21 1.06 -30.72
C ALA A 365 -0.30 2.56 -30.42
N HIS A 366 -1.29 3.24 -31.01
CA HIS A 366 -1.52 4.66 -30.87
C HIS A 366 -1.69 5.05 -29.39
N TRP A 367 -2.62 4.42 -28.68
CA TRP A 367 -2.89 4.77 -27.28
C TRP A 367 -1.78 4.33 -26.31
N MET A 368 -1.04 3.28 -26.64
CA MET A 368 0.17 2.93 -25.89
C MET A 368 1.25 4.00 -26.05
N LYS A 369 1.49 4.50 -27.26
CA LYS A 369 2.41 5.64 -27.51
C LYS A 369 1.92 6.93 -26.79
N MET A 370 0.62 7.08 -26.58
CA MET A 370 0.01 8.19 -25.82
C MET A 370 0.16 8.05 -24.30
N GLY A 371 0.55 6.89 -23.79
CA GLY A 371 0.85 6.66 -22.37
C GLY A 371 0.11 5.50 -21.70
N ALA A 372 -0.80 4.82 -22.40
CA ALA A 372 -1.40 3.58 -21.91
C ALA A 372 -0.33 2.51 -21.69
N SER A 373 -0.49 1.69 -20.64
CA SER A 373 0.45 0.62 -20.28
C SER A 373 -0.14 -0.78 -20.46
N GLY A 374 -1.39 -0.87 -20.89
CA GLY A 374 -2.04 -2.13 -21.19
C GLY A 374 -3.48 -1.99 -21.60
N TRP A 375 -4.09 -3.13 -21.92
CA TRP A 375 -5.46 -3.25 -22.38
C TRP A 375 -6.22 -4.34 -21.63
N ARG A 376 -7.48 -4.07 -21.33
CA ARG A 376 -8.50 -5.05 -20.96
C ARG A 376 -9.38 -5.28 -22.18
N LEU A 377 -9.45 -6.52 -22.67
CA LEU A 377 -10.31 -6.86 -23.79
C LEU A 377 -11.74 -7.13 -23.32
N ASP A 378 -12.68 -6.37 -23.86
CA ASP A 378 -14.11 -6.58 -23.69
C ASP A 378 -14.57 -7.79 -24.48
N VAL A 379 -15.42 -8.63 -23.87
CA VAL A 379 -15.97 -9.84 -24.50
C VAL A 379 -14.89 -10.66 -25.23
N ALA A 380 -13.77 -10.95 -24.55
CA ALA A 380 -12.66 -11.70 -25.14
C ALA A 380 -13.10 -13.06 -25.74
N ASP A 381 -14.20 -13.60 -25.22
CA ASP A 381 -14.89 -14.82 -25.66
C ASP A 381 -15.46 -14.82 -27.07
N GLU A 382 -15.66 -13.64 -27.65
CA GLU A 382 -16.17 -13.47 -29.02
C GLU A 382 -15.05 -13.15 -30.02
N LEU A 383 -13.87 -12.71 -29.55
CA LEU A 383 -12.73 -12.41 -30.41
C LEU A 383 -12.04 -13.71 -30.85
N PRO A 384 -11.48 -13.83 -32.07
CA PRO A 384 -10.67 -14.99 -32.45
C PRO A 384 -9.37 -15.11 -31.63
N ASP A 385 -8.92 -16.32 -31.29
CA ASP A 385 -7.66 -16.53 -30.54
C ASP A 385 -6.44 -15.92 -31.26
N SER A 386 -6.41 -15.98 -32.59
CA SER A 386 -5.36 -15.35 -33.40
C SER A 386 -5.34 -13.83 -33.29
N PHE A 387 -6.51 -13.20 -33.09
CA PHE A 387 -6.62 -11.75 -32.90
C PHE A 387 -6.09 -11.34 -31.52
N ILE A 388 -6.40 -12.12 -30.49
CA ILE A 388 -5.90 -11.91 -29.12
C ILE A 388 -4.37 -12.04 -29.09
N ALA A 389 -3.82 -13.12 -29.66
CA ALA A 389 -2.37 -13.33 -29.71
C ALA A 389 -1.64 -12.21 -30.46
N GLU A 390 -2.20 -11.73 -31.57
CA GLU A 390 -1.64 -10.61 -32.33
C GLU A 390 -1.76 -9.28 -31.58
N THR A 391 -2.85 -9.07 -30.83
CA THR A 391 -3.01 -7.94 -29.91
C THR A 391 -1.90 -7.93 -28.87
N ARG A 392 -1.65 -9.08 -28.22
CA ARG A 392 -0.55 -9.20 -27.26
C ARG A 392 0.79 -8.93 -27.92
N SER A 393 1.03 -9.49 -29.10
CA SER A 393 2.26 -9.25 -29.86
C SER A 393 2.47 -7.76 -30.15
N ARG A 394 1.42 -7.04 -30.59
CA ARG A 394 1.46 -5.59 -30.82
C ARG A 394 1.76 -4.81 -29.55
N ILE A 395 1.11 -5.18 -28.44
CA ILE A 395 1.34 -4.55 -27.13
C ILE A 395 2.82 -4.71 -26.74
N LYS A 396 3.33 -5.95 -26.73
CA LYS A 396 4.72 -6.26 -26.34
C LYS A 396 5.76 -5.66 -27.29
N ALA A 397 5.42 -5.50 -28.58
CA ALA A 397 6.27 -4.82 -29.55
C ALA A 397 6.34 -3.30 -29.33
N THR A 398 5.29 -2.70 -28.75
CA THR A 398 5.22 -1.26 -28.45
C THR A 398 5.85 -0.95 -27.10
N ASP A 399 5.54 -1.77 -26.09
CA ASP A 399 6.12 -1.74 -24.75
C ASP A 399 6.32 -3.19 -24.26
N PRO A 400 7.56 -3.66 -24.06
CA PRO A 400 7.83 -4.99 -23.51
C PRO A 400 7.17 -5.26 -22.15
N GLU A 401 6.91 -4.21 -21.36
CA GLU A 401 6.18 -4.30 -20.09
C GLU A 401 4.66 -4.09 -20.23
N GLY A 402 4.15 -4.01 -21.47
CA GLY A 402 2.73 -3.81 -21.75
C GLY A 402 1.88 -4.99 -21.30
N LEU A 403 0.69 -4.72 -20.77
CA LEU A 403 -0.22 -5.73 -20.22
C LEU A 403 -1.39 -6.03 -21.17
N LEU A 404 -1.79 -7.30 -21.28
CA LEU A 404 -3.07 -7.68 -21.88
C LEU A 404 -3.88 -8.60 -20.95
N ILE A 405 -5.04 -8.13 -20.51
CA ILE A 405 -6.00 -8.94 -19.75
C ILE A 405 -7.32 -9.10 -20.52
N GLY A 406 -8.01 -10.23 -20.34
CA GLY A 406 -9.29 -10.49 -20.99
C GLY A 406 -10.45 -10.59 -20.00
N GLU A 407 -11.62 -10.13 -20.41
CA GLU A 407 -12.86 -10.49 -19.74
C GLU A 407 -13.24 -11.94 -20.05
N VAL A 408 -13.06 -12.81 -19.05
CA VAL A 408 -13.45 -14.22 -19.11
C VAL A 408 -14.13 -14.57 -17.79
N TRP A 409 -15.36 -15.08 -17.85
CA TRP A 409 -16.21 -15.27 -16.67
C TRP A 409 -15.99 -16.61 -15.94
N GLU A 410 -15.49 -17.62 -16.64
CA GLU A 410 -15.26 -18.97 -16.14
C GLU A 410 -13.76 -19.34 -16.14
N ASP A 411 -13.45 -20.63 -15.99
CA ASP A 411 -12.09 -21.17 -16.12
C ASP A 411 -11.52 -20.88 -17.52
N ALA A 412 -10.55 -19.97 -17.57
CA ALA A 412 -9.95 -19.50 -18.81
C ALA A 412 -8.99 -20.50 -19.46
N SER A 413 -8.54 -21.52 -18.73
CA SER A 413 -7.59 -22.51 -19.24
C SER A 413 -8.23 -23.51 -20.20
N ASN A 414 -9.52 -23.77 -20.07
CA ASN A 414 -10.23 -24.83 -20.80
C ASN A 414 -11.59 -24.40 -21.36
N LYS A 415 -11.88 -23.09 -21.37
CA LYS A 415 -13.15 -22.52 -21.79
C LYS A 415 -13.57 -22.98 -23.19
N ILE A 416 -14.84 -23.30 -23.34
CA ILE A 416 -15.51 -23.47 -24.64
C ILE A 416 -16.43 -22.27 -24.83
N SER A 417 -16.26 -21.55 -25.94
CA SER A 417 -17.11 -20.43 -26.33
C SER A 417 -17.53 -20.62 -27.78
N TYR A 418 -18.83 -20.47 -28.09
CA TYR A 418 -19.40 -20.67 -29.43
C TYR A 418 -19.02 -22.00 -30.11
N GLY A 419 -18.83 -23.06 -29.32
CA GLY A 419 -18.46 -24.40 -29.81
C GLY A 419 -16.97 -24.59 -30.09
N GLU A 420 -16.14 -23.58 -29.82
CA GLU A 420 -14.69 -23.63 -29.98
C GLU A 420 -13.97 -23.59 -28.62
N ARG A 421 -12.94 -24.42 -28.47
CA ARG A 421 -12.07 -24.42 -27.28
C ARG A 421 -11.11 -23.24 -27.38
N ARG A 422 -11.11 -22.39 -26.37
CA ARG A 422 -10.30 -21.16 -26.33
C ARG A 422 -8.89 -21.43 -25.81
N ARG A 423 -7.93 -20.59 -26.21
CA ARG A 423 -6.50 -20.79 -25.95
C ARG A 423 -5.86 -19.77 -24.99
N TYR A 424 -6.63 -19.11 -24.14
CA TYR A 424 -6.17 -17.93 -23.38
C TYR A 424 -4.87 -18.07 -22.57
N PHE A 425 -4.59 -19.27 -22.03
CA PHE A 425 -3.41 -19.54 -21.20
C PHE A 425 -2.45 -20.56 -21.81
N MET A 426 -2.37 -20.62 -23.14
CA MET A 426 -1.39 -21.46 -23.85
C MET A 426 -0.05 -20.75 -24.06
N GLY A 427 0.00 -19.42 -23.92
CA GLY A 427 1.19 -18.62 -23.62
C GLY A 427 1.45 -17.44 -24.56
N ASP A 428 0.75 -17.36 -25.69
CA ASP A 428 0.89 -16.24 -26.63
C ASP A 428 -0.30 -15.26 -26.56
N GLU A 429 -1.35 -15.60 -25.81
CA GLU A 429 -2.66 -14.94 -25.80
C GLU A 429 -2.83 -13.89 -24.68
N LEU A 430 -3.24 -14.26 -23.45
CA LEU A 430 -3.50 -13.31 -22.36
C LEU A 430 -2.43 -13.39 -21.25
N ASP A 431 -2.10 -12.25 -20.64
CA ASP A 431 -1.28 -12.19 -19.42
C ASP A 431 -2.13 -12.54 -18.18
N GLY A 432 -3.43 -12.25 -18.19
CA GLY A 432 -4.37 -12.58 -17.12
C GLY A 432 -5.83 -12.40 -17.54
N THR A 433 -6.76 -12.71 -16.65
CA THR A 433 -8.20 -12.51 -16.87
C THR A 433 -8.87 -11.81 -15.70
N MET A 434 -10.06 -11.25 -15.94
CA MET A 434 -10.96 -10.82 -14.87
C MET A 434 -11.35 -12.03 -14.02
N HIS A 435 -10.91 -12.09 -12.76
CA HIS A 435 -10.97 -13.31 -11.95
C HIS A 435 -12.36 -13.52 -11.32
N TYR A 436 -13.41 -13.57 -12.15
CA TYR A 436 -14.77 -13.90 -11.73
C TYR A 436 -14.90 -15.27 -11.03
N PRO A 437 -14.12 -16.31 -11.39
CA PRO A 437 -14.10 -17.55 -10.61
C PRO A 437 -13.73 -17.34 -9.14
N LEU A 438 -12.74 -16.50 -8.83
CA LEU A 438 -12.39 -16.15 -7.44
C LEU A 438 -13.55 -15.43 -6.75
N ARG A 439 -14.15 -14.45 -7.42
CA ARG A 439 -15.30 -13.71 -6.91
C ARG A 439 -16.42 -14.67 -6.50
N ASP A 440 -16.76 -15.61 -7.36
CA ASP A 440 -17.87 -16.53 -7.13
C ASP A 440 -17.54 -17.52 -6.00
N ILE A 441 -16.29 -17.99 -5.89
CA ILE A 441 -15.83 -18.80 -4.74
C ILE A 441 -16.03 -18.04 -3.43
N LEU A 442 -15.58 -16.78 -3.35
CA LEU A 442 -15.66 -15.99 -2.13
C LEU A 442 -17.09 -15.63 -1.76
N LEU A 443 -17.93 -15.28 -2.73
CA LEU A 443 -19.34 -14.96 -2.48
C LEU A 443 -20.15 -16.20 -2.09
N ASP A 444 -19.94 -17.34 -2.76
CA ASP A 444 -20.57 -18.60 -2.39
C ASP A 444 -20.19 -19.00 -0.96
N TYR A 445 -18.93 -18.79 -0.57
CA TYR A 445 -18.48 -19.03 0.79
C TYR A 445 -19.17 -18.08 1.79
N ILE A 446 -19.12 -16.76 1.58
CA ILE A 446 -19.71 -15.80 2.53
C ILE A 446 -21.22 -15.98 2.67
N ASN A 447 -21.91 -16.37 1.59
CA ASN A 447 -23.37 -16.57 1.57
C ASN A 447 -23.80 -17.99 1.93
N TYR A 448 -22.95 -18.80 2.57
CA TYR A 448 -23.27 -20.17 3.00
C TYR A 448 -23.69 -21.13 1.88
N THR A 449 -23.31 -20.84 0.63
CA THR A 449 -23.61 -21.70 -0.53
C THR A 449 -22.66 -22.89 -0.61
N ILE A 450 -21.41 -22.71 -0.21
CA ILE A 450 -20.39 -23.79 -0.14
C ILE A 450 -19.66 -23.74 1.21
N SER A 451 -19.09 -24.85 1.67
CA SER A 451 -18.22 -24.85 2.87
C SER A 451 -16.86 -24.20 2.60
N ALA A 452 -16.12 -23.86 3.65
CA ALA A 452 -14.73 -23.42 3.55
C ALA A 452 -13.84 -24.44 2.81
N GLY A 453 -14.03 -25.74 3.05
CA GLY A 453 -13.31 -26.80 2.35
C GLY A 453 -13.63 -26.83 0.85
N ASN A 454 -14.90 -26.71 0.48
CA ASN A 454 -15.28 -26.64 -0.93
C ASN A 454 -14.78 -25.36 -1.63
N ALA A 455 -14.72 -24.24 -0.92
CA ALA A 455 -14.10 -23.02 -1.44
C ALA A 455 -12.61 -23.24 -1.73
N ALA A 456 -11.88 -23.89 -0.82
CA ALA A 456 -10.48 -24.26 -1.01
C ALA A 456 -10.29 -25.24 -2.19
N ASP A 457 -11.16 -26.24 -2.34
CA ASP A 457 -11.12 -27.18 -3.46
C ASP A 457 -11.35 -26.51 -4.81
N ARG A 458 -12.32 -25.60 -4.91
CA ARG A 458 -12.58 -24.84 -6.13
C ARG A 458 -11.40 -23.94 -6.49
N TRP A 459 -10.78 -23.30 -5.50
CA TRP A 459 -9.57 -22.50 -5.71
C TRP A 459 -8.40 -23.37 -6.19
N LEU A 460 -8.15 -24.50 -5.52
CA LEU A 460 -7.08 -25.42 -5.89
C LEU A 460 -7.28 -26.02 -7.29
N SER A 461 -8.54 -26.22 -7.72
CA SER A 461 -8.85 -26.62 -9.09
C SER A 461 -8.37 -25.58 -10.11
N LEU A 462 -8.60 -24.28 -9.85
CA LEU A 462 -8.08 -23.21 -10.73
C LEU A 462 -6.55 -23.20 -10.72
N ALA A 463 -5.94 -23.36 -9.55
CA ALA A 463 -4.48 -23.41 -9.41
C ALA A 463 -3.82 -24.61 -10.11
N GLU A 464 -4.52 -25.76 -10.17
CA GLU A 464 -4.08 -26.92 -10.94
C GLU A 464 -4.14 -26.66 -12.46
N ASN A 465 -5.12 -25.84 -12.88
CA ASN A 465 -5.41 -25.60 -14.29
C ASN A 465 -4.60 -24.42 -14.87
N TYR A 466 -4.30 -23.39 -14.08
CA TYR A 466 -3.72 -22.16 -14.59
C TYR A 466 -2.19 -22.23 -14.55
N PRO A 467 -1.49 -21.68 -15.56
CA PRO A 467 -0.07 -21.37 -15.40
C PRO A 467 0.16 -20.44 -14.20
N PRO A 468 1.23 -20.65 -13.41
CA PRO A 468 1.47 -19.86 -12.20
C PRO A 468 1.48 -18.34 -12.45
N GLU A 469 2.15 -17.89 -13.51
CA GLU A 469 2.19 -16.46 -13.87
C GLU A 469 0.80 -15.89 -14.15
N ASN A 470 -0.05 -16.63 -14.88
CA ASN A 470 -1.41 -16.19 -15.17
C ASN A 470 -2.35 -16.23 -13.95
N LEU A 471 -2.16 -17.19 -13.03
CA LEU A 471 -2.93 -17.25 -11.78
C LEU A 471 -2.64 -16.02 -10.91
N TYR A 472 -1.36 -15.69 -10.73
CA TYR A 472 -0.94 -14.52 -9.96
C TYR A 472 -1.21 -13.20 -10.70
N GLY A 473 -1.24 -13.23 -12.03
CA GLY A 473 -1.63 -12.10 -12.89
C GLY A 473 -3.15 -11.97 -13.12
N ALA A 474 -3.99 -12.81 -12.52
CA ALA A 474 -5.44 -12.68 -12.67
C ALA A 474 -5.96 -11.49 -11.85
N LEU A 475 -6.86 -10.70 -12.43
CA LEU A 475 -7.43 -9.51 -11.80
C LEU A 475 -8.46 -9.91 -10.74
N ALA A 476 -8.04 -9.98 -9.48
CA ALA A 476 -8.84 -10.38 -8.33
C ALA A 476 -9.85 -9.29 -7.95
N LEU A 477 -11.06 -9.37 -8.52
CA LEU A 477 -12.14 -8.40 -8.32
C LEU A 477 -13.29 -9.01 -7.52
N ILE A 478 -14.00 -8.18 -6.73
CA ILE A 478 -15.22 -8.57 -6.03
C ILE A 478 -16.46 -7.79 -6.51
N GLY A 479 -16.23 -6.59 -7.07
CA GLY A 479 -17.20 -5.75 -7.76
C GLY A 479 -16.69 -5.37 -9.16
N SER A 480 -17.61 -4.99 -10.04
CA SER A 480 -17.33 -4.40 -11.35
C SER A 480 -18.55 -3.65 -11.86
N HIS A 481 -18.39 -2.92 -12.97
CA HIS A 481 -19.46 -2.21 -13.65
C HIS A 481 -20.56 -3.10 -14.28
N ASP A 482 -20.40 -4.42 -14.30
CA ASP A 482 -21.39 -5.39 -14.80
C ASP A 482 -22.00 -6.28 -13.71
N ARG A 483 -21.51 -6.14 -12.47
CA ARG A 483 -22.03 -6.82 -11.30
C ARG A 483 -22.69 -5.82 -10.36
N GLU A 484 -23.63 -6.31 -9.57
CA GLU A 484 -24.21 -5.55 -8.47
C GLU A 484 -23.13 -5.13 -7.48
N ARG A 485 -23.27 -3.95 -6.87
CA ARG A 485 -22.29 -3.42 -5.90
C ARG A 485 -22.13 -4.38 -4.74
N ILE A 486 -20.88 -4.55 -4.29
CA ILE A 486 -20.60 -5.52 -3.24
C ILE A 486 -21.30 -5.16 -1.93
N MET A 487 -21.38 -3.86 -1.61
CA MET A 487 -22.11 -3.40 -0.43
C MET A 487 -23.61 -3.74 -0.51
N THR A 488 -24.25 -3.63 -1.67
CA THR A 488 -25.65 -4.03 -1.85
C THR A 488 -25.83 -5.53 -1.62
N LEU A 489 -24.95 -6.34 -2.22
CA LEU A 489 -24.99 -7.80 -2.08
C LEU A 489 -24.79 -8.24 -0.62
N MET A 490 -23.87 -7.60 0.10
CA MET A 490 -23.59 -7.92 1.51
C MET A 490 -24.65 -7.38 2.46
N ALA A 491 -25.32 -6.28 2.10
CA ALA A 491 -26.44 -5.75 2.85
C ALA A 491 -27.65 -6.67 2.74
N GLY A 492 -28.15 -7.00 1.54
CA GLY A 492 -29.36 -7.83 1.41
C GLY A 492 -30.51 -7.30 2.29
N GLU A 493 -30.98 -8.13 3.25
CA GLU A 493 -31.97 -7.74 4.28
C GLU A 493 -31.33 -7.32 5.63
N GLU A 494 -30.01 -7.30 5.71
CA GLU A 494 -29.21 -7.04 6.91
C GLU A 494 -28.99 -5.55 7.18
N ASP A 495 -28.51 -5.26 8.38
CA ASP A 495 -28.10 -3.93 8.74
C ASP A 495 -26.73 -3.56 8.11
N TYR A 496 -26.54 -2.26 7.89
CA TYR A 496 -25.35 -1.73 7.23
C TYR A 496 -24.03 -2.05 7.96
N LYS A 497 -24.05 -2.24 9.29
CA LYS A 497 -22.84 -2.58 10.06
C LYS A 497 -22.41 -4.02 9.79
N SER A 498 -23.35 -4.96 9.75
CA SER A 498 -23.08 -6.35 9.37
C SER A 498 -22.56 -6.44 7.92
N ALA A 499 -23.18 -5.70 7.00
CA ALA A 499 -22.72 -5.57 5.62
C ALA A 499 -21.28 -5.05 5.53
N THR A 500 -20.97 -3.98 6.28
CA THR A 500 -19.61 -3.40 6.35
C THR A 500 -18.59 -4.43 6.82
N ARG A 501 -18.90 -5.23 7.86
CA ARG A 501 -18.02 -6.30 8.34
C ARG A 501 -17.76 -7.37 7.29
N LYS A 502 -18.79 -7.79 6.56
CA LYS A 502 -18.66 -8.75 5.45
C LYS A 502 -17.80 -8.19 4.31
N VAL A 503 -17.99 -6.92 3.94
CA VAL A 503 -17.14 -6.26 2.94
C VAL A 503 -15.69 -6.26 3.40
N ARG A 504 -15.39 -5.91 4.66
CA ARG A 504 -14.02 -5.97 5.22
C ARG A 504 -13.42 -7.37 5.16
N MET A 505 -14.19 -8.39 5.53
CA MET A 505 -13.75 -9.78 5.46
C MET A 505 -13.45 -10.19 4.01
N LEU A 506 -14.32 -9.83 3.08
CA LEU A 506 -14.19 -10.15 1.66
C LEU A 506 -12.99 -9.44 1.02
N SER A 507 -12.80 -8.15 1.28
CA SER A 507 -11.64 -7.40 0.79
C SER A 507 -10.34 -7.89 1.41
N THR A 508 -10.35 -8.35 2.67
CA THR A 508 -9.17 -9.00 3.27
C THR A 508 -8.80 -10.28 2.50
N LEU A 509 -9.78 -11.14 2.21
CA LEU A 509 -9.55 -12.35 1.42
C LEU A 509 -9.10 -12.04 -0.01
N GLN A 510 -9.70 -11.02 -0.64
CA GLN A 510 -9.32 -10.53 -1.97
C GLN A 510 -7.85 -10.12 -2.03
N PHE A 511 -7.34 -9.40 -1.03
CA PHE A 511 -5.94 -8.97 -0.98
C PHE A 511 -4.97 -10.08 -0.58
N CYS A 512 -5.46 -11.14 0.06
CA CYS A 512 -4.61 -12.20 0.60
C CYS A 512 -4.50 -13.45 -0.27
N LEU A 513 -5.47 -13.71 -1.15
CA LEU A 513 -5.38 -14.81 -2.13
C LEU A 513 -4.49 -14.41 -3.32
N PRO A 514 -3.82 -15.36 -3.98
CA PRO A 514 -3.05 -15.08 -5.20
C PRO A 514 -3.89 -14.38 -6.28
N GLY A 515 -3.30 -13.41 -6.97
CA GLY A 515 -3.97 -12.55 -7.94
C GLY A 515 -3.68 -11.07 -7.67
N VAL A 516 -4.03 -10.21 -8.62
CA VAL A 516 -3.85 -8.75 -8.53
C VAL A 516 -5.13 -8.12 -7.98
N PRO A 517 -5.16 -7.58 -6.74
CA PRO A 517 -6.37 -7.01 -6.17
C PRO A 517 -6.91 -5.85 -7.01
N CYS A 518 -8.22 -5.86 -7.27
CA CYS A 518 -8.91 -4.84 -8.04
C CYS A 518 -10.05 -4.20 -7.23
N ILE A 519 -9.92 -2.91 -6.93
CA ILE A 519 -10.96 -2.12 -6.25
C ILE A 519 -11.87 -1.51 -7.31
N TYR A 520 -13.19 -1.73 -7.22
CA TYR A 520 -14.15 -1.03 -8.08
C TYR A 520 -14.60 0.27 -7.43
N TYR A 521 -14.47 1.40 -8.15
CA TYR A 521 -14.56 2.73 -7.55
C TYR A 521 -15.76 2.92 -6.62
N GLY A 522 -15.56 3.27 -5.36
CA GLY A 522 -16.62 3.47 -4.37
C GLY A 522 -16.94 2.26 -3.49
N ASP A 523 -16.45 1.06 -3.80
CA ASP A 523 -16.59 -0.10 -2.90
C ASP A 523 -15.84 0.15 -1.57
N GLU A 524 -14.70 0.84 -1.60
CA GLU A 524 -13.95 1.32 -0.45
C GLU A 524 -14.65 2.46 0.31
N ALA A 525 -15.57 3.15 -0.35
CA ALA A 525 -16.39 4.21 0.25
C ALA A 525 -17.76 3.68 0.71
N GLY A 526 -18.05 2.39 0.53
CA GLY A 526 -19.32 1.77 0.90
C GLY A 526 -20.49 2.14 -0.01
N LEU A 527 -20.22 2.46 -1.28
CA LEU A 527 -21.23 2.82 -2.28
C LEU A 527 -22.15 1.65 -2.59
N MET A 528 -23.46 1.91 -2.58
CA MET A 528 -24.50 0.94 -2.92
C MET A 528 -25.05 1.20 -4.33
N GLY A 529 -25.65 0.16 -4.91
CA GLY A 529 -26.33 0.17 -6.20
C GLY A 529 -26.69 -1.25 -6.64
N GLY A 530 -27.85 -1.42 -7.29
CA GLY A 530 -28.29 -2.69 -7.88
C GLY A 530 -27.46 -3.10 -9.10
N ARG A 531 -28.07 -3.79 -10.06
CA ARG A 531 -27.43 -4.09 -11.37
C ARG A 531 -27.34 -2.84 -12.25
N ASP A 532 -26.68 -2.96 -13.41
CA ASP A 532 -26.62 -1.91 -14.43
C ASP A 532 -28.02 -1.33 -14.71
N PRO A 533 -28.22 0.00 -14.58
CA PRO A 533 -27.21 1.06 -14.43
C PRO A 533 -26.87 1.50 -13.00
N GLU A 534 -27.55 1.01 -11.97
CA GLU A 534 -27.41 1.54 -10.60
C GLU A 534 -26.01 1.32 -10.00
N ASN A 535 -25.31 0.25 -10.39
CA ASN A 535 -23.92 -0.04 -10.00
C ASN A 535 -22.90 1.00 -10.53
N ARG A 536 -23.32 1.92 -11.41
CA ARG A 536 -22.52 3.00 -12.01
C ARG A 536 -22.93 4.37 -11.45
N SER A 537 -23.34 4.44 -10.18
CA SER A 537 -23.68 5.71 -9.52
C SER A 537 -22.44 6.56 -9.21
N GLY A 538 -22.61 7.87 -9.01
CA GLY A 538 -21.51 8.80 -8.74
C GLY A 538 -20.74 8.44 -7.45
N PHE A 539 -19.41 8.57 -7.45
CA PHE A 539 -18.58 8.36 -6.27
C PHE A 539 -19.00 9.31 -5.13
N PRO A 540 -19.15 8.84 -3.87
CA PRO A 540 -19.75 9.63 -2.80
C PRO A 540 -18.75 10.59 -2.12
N TRP A 541 -18.08 11.47 -2.88
CA TRP A 541 -17.10 12.42 -2.35
C TRP A 541 -17.68 13.26 -1.20
N GLY A 542 -17.02 13.25 -0.04
CA GLY A 542 -17.45 13.94 1.19
C GLY A 542 -18.51 13.21 2.02
N TYR A 543 -18.98 12.04 1.56
CA TYR A 543 -19.97 11.18 2.23
C TYR A 543 -19.50 9.72 2.29
N GLU A 544 -18.18 9.49 2.22
CA GLU A 544 -17.57 8.17 2.21
C GLU A 544 -17.74 7.46 3.57
N ASN A 545 -17.85 6.13 3.53
CA ASN A 545 -17.69 5.31 4.73
C ASN A 545 -16.21 5.29 5.15
N LEU A 546 -15.86 6.14 6.12
CA LEU A 546 -14.48 6.27 6.60
C LEU A 546 -13.91 4.97 7.21
N ASP A 547 -14.73 4.11 7.84
CA ASP A 547 -14.24 2.81 8.38
C ASP A 547 -13.74 1.90 7.25
N LEU A 548 -14.48 1.83 6.14
CA LEU A 548 -14.02 1.10 4.96
C LEU A 548 -12.82 1.78 4.31
N GLY A 549 -12.82 3.11 4.21
CA GLY A 549 -11.66 3.86 3.70
C GLY A 549 -10.39 3.54 4.48
N TYR A 550 -10.47 3.52 5.82
CA TYR A 550 -9.34 3.10 6.67
C TYR A 550 -8.96 1.64 6.46
N HIS A 551 -9.94 0.74 6.32
CA HIS A 551 -9.69 -0.68 6.08
C HIS A 551 -8.93 -0.91 4.77
N TYR A 552 -9.35 -0.30 3.65
CA TYR A 552 -8.66 -0.46 2.36
C TYR A 552 -7.26 0.17 2.36
N ARG A 553 -7.05 1.30 3.04
CA ARG A 553 -5.70 1.84 3.25
C ARG A 553 -4.81 0.86 4.02
N MET A 554 -5.34 0.29 5.10
CA MET A 554 -4.63 -0.73 5.88
C MET A 554 -4.29 -1.96 5.03
N LEU A 555 -5.18 -2.40 4.14
CA LEU A 555 -4.89 -3.48 3.19
C LEU A 555 -3.79 -3.09 2.20
N GLY A 556 -3.76 -1.84 1.73
CA GLY A 556 -2.66 -1.32 0.92
C GLY A 556 -1.31 -1.37 1.66
N ILE A 557 -1.28 -0.96 2.93
CA ILE A 557 -0.05 -0.99 3.75
C ILE A 557 0.40 -2.44 3.94
N LEU A 558 -0.54 -3.32 4.32
CA LEU A 558 -0.28 -4.75 4.47
C LEU A 558 0.31 -5.34 3.19
N TYR A 559 -0.23 -4.98 2.02
CA TYR A 559 0.23 -5.50 0.73
C TYR A 559 1.65 -5.03 0.41
N ASP A 560 2.04 -3.80 0.77
CA ASP A 560 3.41 -3.30 0.55
C ASP A 560 4.43 -3.86 1.56
N GLU A 561 4.07 -3.90 2.85
CA GLU A 561 4.95 -4.39 3.93
C GLU A 561 5.17 -5.90 3.90
N HIS A 562 4.26 -6.65 3.27
CA HIS A 562 4.31 -8.11 3.22
C HIS A 562 4.28 -8.66 1.77
N PRO A 563 5.41 -8.60 1.03
CA PRO A 563 5.55 -9.18 -0.31
C PRO A 563 5.15 -10.66 -0.45
N ALA A 564 5.07 -11.41 0.66
CA ALA A 564 4.46 -12.74 0.70
C ALA A 564 3.03 -12.77 0.13
N LEU A 565 2.27 -11.67 0.20
CA LEU A 565 0.94 -11.54 -0.40
C LEU A 565 0.96 -11.41 -1.92
N LYS A 566 2.04 -10.87 -2.49
CA LYS A 566 2.21 -10.63 -3.92
C LYS A 566 2.62 -11.90 -4.66
N GLY A 567 3.73 -12.51 -4.25
CA GLY A 567 4.32 -13.67 -4.94
C GLY A 567 4.54 -14.91 -4.05
N GLY A 568 4.19 -14.86 -2.76
CA GLY A 568 4.44 -15.95 -1.83
C GLY A 568 3.60 -17.20 -2.13
N THR A 569 4.14 -18.37 -1.80
CA THR A 569 3.45 -19.67 -1.92
C THR A 569 2.29 -19.75 -0.93
N TYR A 570 1.30 -20.59 -1.18
CA TYR A 570 0.13 -20.73 -0.33
C TYR A 570 -0.24 -22.18 -0.03
N SER A 571 -0.96 -22.40 1.07
CA SER A 571 -1.53 -23.70 1.44
C SER A 571 -2.84 -23.50 2.21
N PHE A 572 -3.87 -24.28 1.88
CA PHE A 572 -5.14 -24.24 2.60
C PHE A 572 -5.11 -25.14 3.84
N LEU A 573 -5.79 -24.68 4.88
CA LEU A 573 -6.10 -25.44 6.10
C LEU A 573 -7.59 -25.79 6.15
N SER A 574 -8.44 -25.06 5.43
CA SER A 574 -9.87 -25.38 5.34
C SER A 574 -10.11 -26.79 4.79
N GLY A 575 -11.10 -27.48 5.38
CA GLY A 575 -11.41 -28.86 5.02
C GLY A 575 -10.51 -29.91 5.70
N THR A 576 -9.56 -29.51 6.56
CA THR A 576 -8.82 -30.45 7.42
C THR A 576 -9.62 -30.83 8.67
N ASP A 577 -9.40 -32.03 9.17
CA ASP A 577 -9.96 -32.51 10.45
C ASP A 577 -9.65 -31.51 11.58
N GLY A 578 -10.67 -30.80 12.08
CA GLY A 578 -10.57 -29.92 13.26
C GLY A 578 -10.98 -28.46 13.03
N LEU A 579 -11.03 -27.97 11.78
CA LEU A 579 -11.55 -26.63 11.47
C LEU A 579 -13.03 -26.71 11.06
N SER A 580 -13.83 -25.74 11.53
CA SER A 580 -15.23 -25.62 11.15
C SER A 580 -15.38 -25.28 9.66
N ASP A 581 -16.45 -25.75 9.03
CA ASP A 581 -16.84 -25.40 7.65
C ASP A 581 -17.10 -23.90 7.45
N ASP A 582 -17.24 -23.14 8.55
CA ASP A 582 -17.41 -21.68 8.56
C ASP A 582 -16.10 -20.89 8.73
N ILE A 583 -14.95 -21.57 8.80
CA ILE A 583 -13.64 -20.95 8.94
C ILE A 583 -12.82 -21.21 7.68
N PHE A 584 -12.70 -20.17 6.86
CA PHE A 584 -11.82 -20.19 5.71
C PHE A 584 -10.40 -19.80 6.13
N ALA A 585 -9.45 -20.70 5.92
CA ALA A 585 -8.12 -20.65 6.51
C ALA A 585 -7.06 -21.10 5.51
N PHE A 586 -6.03 -20.29 5.33
CA PHE A 586 -4.88 -20.60 4.48
C PHE A 586 -3.65 -19.81 4.91
N THR A 587 -2.48 -20.22 4.42
CA THR A 587 -1.22 -19.51 4.67
C THR A 587 -0.66 -18.89 3.39
N ARG A 588 0.11 -17.81 3.54
CA ARG A 588 1.00 -17.23 2.52
C ARG A 588 2.41 -17.20 3.08
N LYS A 589 3.37 -17.82 2.39
CA LYS A 589 4.77 -17.90 2.83
C LYS A 589 5.69 -17.16 1.88
N GLY A 590 6.57 -16.34 2.43
CA GLY A 590 7.52 -15.51 1.68
C GLY A 590 8.35 -14.64 2.62
N LYS A 591 8.65 -13.43 2.17
CA LYS A 591 9.39 -12.43 2.96
C LYS A 591 8.57 -11.18 3.19
N ASP A 592 8.85 -10.50 4.30
CA ASP A 592 8.41 -9.12 4.55
C ASP A 592 9.27 -8.09 3.77
N ALA A 593 8.90 -6.82 3.85
CA ALA A 593 9.62 -5.72 3.20
C ALA A 593 11.03 -5.48 3.78
N ALA A 594 11.32 -5.97 4.99
CA ALA A 594 12.67 -6.00 5.58
C ALA A 594 13.50 -7.21 5.11
N GLY A 595 12.94 -8.08 4.28
CA GLY A 595 13.58 -9.29 3.76
C GLY A 595 13.65 -10.45 4.75
N LYS A 596 12.88 -10.41 5.85
CA LYS A 596 12.77 -11.50 6.83
C LYS A 596 11.73 -12.52 6.37
N GLU A 597 12.02 -13.80 6.57
CA GLU A 597 11.08 -14.88 6.29
C GLU A 597 9.86 -14.79 7.22
N GLU A 598 8.68 -15.00 6.65
CA GLU A 598 7.43 -15.02 7.40
C GLU A 598 6.42 -15.97 6.76
N THR A 599 5.47 -16.43 7.59
CA THR A 599 4.26 -17.10 7.13
C THR A 599 3.06 -16.32 7.63
N LEU A 600 2.28 -15.77 6.73
CA LEU A 600 1.00 -15.14 7.07
C LEU A 600 -0.06 -16.23 7.16
N LEU A 601 -0.75 -16.35 8.28
CA LEU A 601 -1.94 -17.15 8.46
C LEU A 601 -3.16 -16.26 8.30
N ILE A 602 -4.01 -16.57 7.33
CA ILE A 602 -5.25 -15.85 7.06
C ILE A 602 -6.41 -16.72 7.54
N LEU A 603 -7.28 -16.13 8.36
CA LEU A 603 -8.50 -16.76 8.85
C LEU A 603 -9.68 -15.84 8.55
N ALA A 604 -10.81 -16.40 8.11
CA ALA A 604 -12.06 -15.67 7.94
C ALA A 604 -13.23 -16.43 8.53
N ASN A 605 -13.89 -15.82 9.52
CA ASN A 605 -15.08 -16.34 10.17
C ASN A 605 -16.33 -15.71 9.53
N ARG A 606 -17.03 -16.49 8.70
CA ARG A 606 -18.30 -16.03 8.09
C ARG A 606 -19.49 -16.07 9.04
N SER A 607 -19.33 -16.59 10.25
CA SER A 607 -20.43 -16.77 11.20
C SER A 607 -20.83 -15.49 11.94
N TYR A 608 -22.13 -15.38 12.24
CA TYR A 608 -22.69 -14.27 13.03
C TYR A 608 -22.39 -14.38 14.52
N SER A 609 -21.79 -15.48 14.94
CA SER A 609 -21.23 -15.67 16.28
C SER A 609 -19.71 -15.62 16.23
N PRO A 610 -19.06 -15.13 17.29
CA PRO A 610 -17.64 -15.37 17.50
C PRO A 610 -17.33 -16.87 17.43
N ALA A 611 -16.13 -17.21 16.96
CA ALA A 611 -15.67 -18.58 16.82
C ALA A 611 -14.38 -18.80 17.62
N GLU A 612 -14.24 -20.00 18.17
CA GLU A 612 -12.99 -20.48 18.75
C GLU A 612 -12.35 -21.45 17.75
N VAL A 613 -11.15 -21.11 17.29
CA VAL A 613 -10.41 -21.85 16.25
C VAL A 613 -9.22 -22.54 16.91
N ASP A 614 -9.27 -23.86 17.03
CA ASP A 614 -8.16 -24.66 17.58
C ASP A 614 -7.10 -24.93 16.52
N LEU A 615 -5.92 -24.35 16.72
CA LEU A 615 -4.75 -24.49 15.84
C LEU A 615 -3.65 -25.37 16.47
N SER A 616 -3.89 -25.93 17.66
CA SER A 616 -2.87 -26.63 18.46
C SER A 616 -2.27 -27.86 17.77
N THR A 617 -3.03 -28.51 16.89
CA THR A 617 -2.64 -29.74 16.20
C THR A 617 -1.92 -29.48 14.86
N ILE A 618 -1.96 -28.25 14.34
CA ILE A 618 -1.42 -27.90 13.02
C ILE A 618 0.06 -27.53 13.15
N LYS A 619 0.95 -28.47 12.83
CA LYS A 619 2.39 -28.34 13.08
C LYS A 619 3.06 -27.29 12.20
N GLU A 620 2.51 -27.05 11.01
CA GLU A 620 3.00 -26.09 10.02
C GLU A 620 2.87 -24.64 10.49
N LEU A 621 2.02 -24.38 11.50
CA LEU A 621 1.80 -23.05 12.07
C LEU A 621 2.66 -22.77 13.31
N ARG A 622 3.56 -23.70 13.67
CA ARG A 622 4.44 -23.51 14.81
C ARG A 622 5.38 -22.34 14.56
N CYS A 623 5.47 -21.45 15.53
CA CYS A 623 6.25 -20.22 15.44
C CYS A 623 6.81 -19.84 16.81
N GLY A 624 7.84 -18.99 16.81
CA GLY A 624 8.35 -18.35 18.03
C GLY A 624 7.71 -16.99 18.29
N TYR A 625 7.05 -16.40 17.31
CA TYR A 625 6.36 -15.12 17.42
C TYR A 625 5.18 -15.03 16.46
N ALA A 626 4.09 -14.42 16.92
CA ALA A 626 2.89 -14.19 16.13
C ALA A 626 2.32 -12.78 16.39
N LEU A 627 1.94 -12.08 15.31
CA LEU A 627 1.34 -10.76 15.36
C LEU A 627 0.10 -10.73 14.44
N GLU A 628 -1.07 -10.46 15.00
CA GLU A 628 -2.28 -10.17 14.21
C GLU A 628 -2.18 -8.74 13.66
N LEU A 629 -2.15 -8.60 12.35
CA LEU A 629 -1.77 -7.39 11.63
C LEU A 629 -2.92 -6.38 11.46
N LEU A 630 -4.20 -6.80 11.53
CA LEU A 630 -5.33 -5.89 11.35
C LEU A 630 -5.71 -5.15 12.64
N ALA A 631 -5.49 -5.76 13.79
CA ALA A 631 -5.71 -5.26 15.14
C ALA A 631 -4.39 -4.84 15.82
N SER A 632 -3.26 -5.30 15.28
CA SER A 632 -1.93 -5.08 15.85
C SER A 632 -1.79 -5.66 17.26
N GLU A 633 -2.16 -6.93 17.40
CA GLU A 633 -2.15 -7.67 18.67
C GLU A 633 -1.13 -8.81 18.62
N GLU A 634 -0.21 -8.84 19.59
CA GLU A 634 0.73 -9.96 19.72
C GLU A 634 0.02 -11.18 20.29
N LEU A 635 0.21 -12.32 19.64
CA LEU A 635 -0.28 -13.61 20.10
C LEU A 635 0.91 -14.38 20.67
N THR A 636 0.74 -14.99 21.85
CA THR A 636 1.81 -15.71 22.54
C THR A 636 1.73 -17.20 22.21
N PRO A 637 2.67 -17.76 21.43
CA PRO A 637 2.75 -19.19 21.22
C PRO A 637 3.14 -19.90 22.53
N ASP A 638 2.70 -21.14 22.70
CA ASP A 638 3.10 -21.99 23.81
C ASP A 638 4.56 -22.48 23.69
N GLU A 639 5.04 -23.24 24.68
CA GLU A 639 6.41 -23.78 24.72
C GLU A 639 6.77 -24.68 23.52
N ASN A 640 5.77 -25.21 22.81
CA ASN A 640 5.93 -26.02 21.60
C ASN A 640 5.76 -25.19 20.30
N GLY A 641 5.59 -23.87 20.43
CA GLY A 641 5.34 -22.93 19.35
C GLY A 641 3.92 -22.92 18.82
N SER A 642 2.96 -23.56 19.50
CA SER A 642 1.56 -23.62 19.05
C SER A 642 0.77 -22.38 19.50
N LEU A 643 -0.15 -21.90 18.66
CA LEU A 643 -1.04 -20.78 19.00
C LEU A 643 -2.25 -21.19 19.84
N GLY A 644 -2.41 -22.49 20.13
CA GLY A 644 -3.55 -23.00 20.86
C GLY A 644 -4.88 -22.66 20.17
N THR A 645 -5.83 -22.17 20.97
CA THR A 645 -7.15 -21.74 20.47
C THR A 645 -7.20 -20.23 20.32
N ILE A 646 -7.51 -19.75 19.12
CA ILE A 646 -7.69 -18.33 18.81
C ILE A 646 -9.18 -17.97 18.80
N LYS A 647 -9.51 -16.80 19.31
CA LYS A 647 -10.87 -16.23 19.24
C LYS A 647 -11.00 -15.32 18.04
N MET A 648 -12.00 -15.57 17.22
CA MET A 648 -12.38 -14.73 16.10
C MET A 648 -13.72 -14.07 16.39
N GLU A 649 -13.84 -12.79 16.07
CA GLU A 649 -15.11 -12.10 16.08
C GLU A 649 -16.05 -12.64 15.00
N ALA A 650 -17.35 -12.34 15.13
CA ALA A 650 -18.32 -12.64 14.07
C ALA A 650 -17.97 -11.88 12.78
N LEU A 651 -18.26 -12.44 11.59
CA LEU A 651 -18.11 -11.76 10.30
C LEU A 651 -16.76 -11.01 10.16
N SER A 652 -15.65 -11.65 10.50
CA SER A 652 -14.34 -11.01 10.54
C SER A 652 -13.25 -11.85 9.92
N ALA A 653 -12.20 -11.17 9.44
CA ALA A 653 -10.95 -11.80 9.05
C ALA A 653 -9.83 -11.42 10.03
N MET A 654 -8.82 -12.28 10.12
CA MET A 654 -7.54 -12.04 10.79
C MET A 654 -6.40 -12.35 9.84
N VAL A 655 -5.33 -11.57 9.90
CA VAL A 655 -4.08 -11.83 9.18
C VAL A 655 -2.96 -11.88 10.21
N ILE A 656 -2.43 -13.06 10.48
CA ILE A 656 -1.44 -13.28 11.54
C ILE A 656 -0.08 -13.54 10.91
N SER A 657 0.90 -12.67 11.13
CA SER A 657 2.29 -12.90 10.77
C SER A 657 2.95 -13.86 11.76
N LEU A 658 3.33 -15.04 11.30
CA LEU A 658 4.09 -16.05 12.04
C LEU A 658 5.57 -15.97 11.68
N ARG A 659 6.42 -15.90 12.70
CA ARG A 659 7.88 -15.81 12.58
C ARG A 659 8.58 -16.79 13.52
N ASP A 660 9.78 -17.22 13.14
CA ASP A 660 10.59 -18.14 13.93
C ASP A 660 11.00 -17.56 15.28
N SER A 661 11.17 -16.24 15.36
CA SER A 661 11.52 -15.52 16.57
C SER A 661 10.86 -14.14 16.61
N ALA A 662 10.70 -13.61 17.82
CA ALA A 662 10.28 -12.23 17.99
C ALA A 662 11.31 -11.26 17.37
N PRO A 663 10.88 -10.07 16.91
CA PRO A 663 11.79 -9.00 16.53
C PRO A 663 12.76 -8.69 17.67
N GLU A 664 14.02 -8.44 17.33
CA GLU A 664 15.03 -8.05 18.31
C GLU A 664 14.69 -6.67 18.88
N LYS A 665 14.32 -6.66 20.16
CA LYS A 665 13.98 -5.44 20.88
C LYS A 665 15.23 -4.62 21.16
N GLU A 666 15.17 -3.34 20.80
CA GLU A 666 16.21 -2.38 21.18
C GLU A 666 16.26 -2.22 22.69
N ASP A 667 17.43 -2.46 23.29
CA ASP A 667 17.67 -2.19 24.70
C ASP A 667 18.21 -0.76 24.90
N LEU A 668 17.38 0.11 25.46
CA LEU A 668 17.76 1.49 25.80
C LEU A 668 18.60 1.58 27.08
N GLY A 669 18.55 0.54 27.93
CA GLY A 669 19.06 0.53 29.29
C GLY A 669 18.19 1.36 30.25
N ARG A 670 18.10 0.90 31.50
CA ARG A 670 17.38 1.62 32.56
C ARG A 670 18.16 2.87 32.96
N SER A 671 17.59 4.06 32.78
CA SER A 671 18.29 5.34 32.95
C SER A 671 17.33 6.49 33.24
N ALA A 672 17.86 7.56 33.81
CA ALA A 672 17.17 8.86 33.91
C ALA A 672 17.85 9.86 32.99
N GLY A 673 17.07 10.76 32.41
CA GLY A 673 17.60 11.80 31.52
C GLY A 673 16.91 13.14 31.64
N VAL A 674 17.56 14.14 31.04
CA VAL A 674 17.05 15.50 30.96
C VAL A 674 17.03 15.98 29.51
N LEU A 675 15.93 16.62 29.12
CA LEU A 675 15.73 17.30 27.85
C LEU A 675 16.08 18.78 28.04
N CYS A 676 17.12 19.22 27.32
CA CYS A 676 17.56 20.62 27.34
C CYS A 676 18.28 20.98 26.04
N HIS A 677 17.82 22.03 25.36
CA HIS A 677 18.45 22.56 24.15
C HIS A 677 19.65 23.45 24.50
N ILE A 678 20.69 23.47 23.65
CA ILE A 678 21.92 24.28 23.85
C ILE A 678 21.61 25.76 24.02
N SER A 679 20.66 26.29 23.23
CA SER A 679 20.19 27.68 23.33
C SER A 679 19.59 28.06 24.68
N SER A 680 19.23 27.09 25.52
CA SER A 680 18.69 27.30 26.87
C SER A 680 19.75 27.22 27.97
N LEU A 681 20.97 26.76 27.66
CA LEU A 681 22.06 26.67 28.63
C LEU A 681 22.59 28.05 29.04
N PRO A 682 23.20 28.17 30.23
CA PRO A 682 24.01 29.33 30.59
C PRO A 682 25.06 29.62 29.51
N GLY A 683 25.09 30.86 29.01
CA GLY A 683 25.97 31.27 27.92
C GLY A 683 25.53 30.84 26.50
N ARG A 684 24.66 29.84 26.36
CA ARG A 684 24.11 29.34 25.08
C ARG A 684 25.16 28.80 24.11
N LYS A 685 26.30 28.33 24.64
CA LYS A 685 27.49 27.86 23.89
C LYS A 685 27.91 26.45 24.29
N LEU A 686 28.71 25.80 23.45
CA LEU A 686 29.30 24.47 23.67
C LEU A 686 30.51 24.44 24.63
N GLY A 687 31.00 25.60 25.08
CA GLY A 687 32.17 25.71 25.96
C GLY A 687 31.88 25.42 27.42
N LYS A 688 32.42 26.25 28.33
CA LYS A 688 32.36 26.01 29.78
C LYS A 688 30.95 25.78 30.32
N GLY A 689 29.96 26.56 29.88
CA GLY A 689 28.57 26.46 30.34
C GLY A 689 27.95 25.08 30.08
N ALA A 690 28.24 24.46 28.93
CA ALA A 690 27.79 23.11 28.61
C ALA A 690 28.47 22.05 29.47
N ARG A 691 29.78 22.19 29.74
CA ARG A 691 30.50 21.27 30.64
C ARG A 691 30.04 21.39 32.10
N ASP A 692 29.76 22.61 32.57
CA ASP A 692 29.17 22.84 33.89
C ASP A 692 27.76 22.22 34.00
N PHE A 693 26.98 22.26 32.91
CA PHE A 693 25.68 21.59 32.82
C PHE A 693 25.84 20.06 32.90
N VAL A 694 26.77 19.48 32.15
CA VAL A 694 27.12 18.05 32.22
C VAL A 694 27.48 17.64 33.65
N ASP A 695 28.30 18.44 34.34
CA ASP A 695 28.66 18.19 35.74
C ASP A 695 27.43 18.24 36.67
N TYR A 696 26.51 19.18 36.45
CA TYR A 696 25.27 19.26 37.21
C TYR A 696 24.40 18.01 37.01
N ILE A 697 24.10 17.64 35.77
CA ILE A 697 23.18 16.54 35.48
C ILE A 697 23.77 15.18 35.90
N SER A 698 25.07 14.99 35.74
CA SER A 698 25.80 13.82 36.27
C SER A 698 25.69 13.78 37.80
N SER A 699 25.84 14.91 38.48
CA SER A 699 25.68 14.98 39.95
C SER A 699 24.25 14.73 40.43
N ALA A 700 23.25 15.00 39.57
CA ALA A 700 21.83 14.75 39.82
C ALA A 700 21.38 13.31 39.49
N GLY A 701 22.31 12.46 39.03
CA GLY A 701 22.00 11.06 38.68
C GLY A 701 21.35 10.89 37.30
N PHE A 702 21.44 11.87 36.42
CA PHE A 702 21.07 11.70 35.01
C PHE A 702 22.23 11.08 34.24
N SER A 703 21.94 10.06 33.46
CA SER A 703 22.89 9.38 32.56
C SER A 703 22.58 9.64 31.07
N ILE A 704 21.49 10.37 30.78
CA ILE A 704 21.10 10.79 29.43
C ILE A 704 20.93 12.31 29.40
N TRP A 705 21.51 12.96 28.39
CA TRP A 705 21.14 14.31 27.98
C TRP A 705 20.52 14.26 26.59
N GLN A 706 19.21 14.50 26.50
CA GLN A 706 18.54 14.68 25.22
C GLN A 706 18.69 16.12 24.75
N VAL A 707 19.27 16.26 23.56
CA VAL A 707 19.51 17.53 22.90
C VAL A 707 18.64 17.58 21.66
N LEU A 708 17.79 18.60 21.64
CA LEU A 708 16.99 18.98 20.49
C LEU A 708 17.91 19.38 19.29
N PRO A 709 17.38 19.55 18.07
CA PRO A 709 18.22 19.60 16.88
C PRO A 709 19.28 20.71 16.93
N LEU A 710 20.51 20.36 16.57
CA LEU A 710 21.69 21.24 16.65
C LEU A 710 21.92 22.08 15.38
N ASN A 711 21.04 21.89 14.41
CA ASN A 711 21.19 22.44 13.08
C ASN A 711 20.79 23.94 13.06
N PRO A 712 21.28 24.71 12.07
CA PRO A 712 20.81 26.07 11.86
C PRO A 712 19.29 26.11 11.74
N ALA A 713 18.68 26.98 12.56
CA ALA A 713 17.23 27.12 12.63
C ALA A 713 16.69 27.92 11.45
N GLY A 714 15.58 27.48 10.86
CA GLY A 714 14.90 28.19 9.78
C GLY A 714 13.83 29.15 10.29
N LEU A 715 12.73 29.25 9.54
CA LEU A 715 11.62 30.17 9.82
C LEU A 715 11.12 30.04 11.28
N GLY A 716 10.87 31.18 11.93
CA GLY A 716 10.41 31.22 13.32
C GLY A 716 11.47 30.84 14.36
N ASN A 717 12.75 30.79 13.96
CA ASN A 717 13.87 30.34 14.79
C ASN A 717 13.65 28.90 15.33
N SER A 718 12.97 28.06 14.54
CA SER A 718 12.64 26.68 14.90
C SER A 718 13.72 25.70 14.44
N PRO A 719 14.33 24.92 15.35
CA PRO A 719 15.30 23.88 14.99
C PRO A 719 14.66 22.69 14.26
N TYR A 720 13.32 22.56 14.27
CA TYR A 720 12.56 21.53 13.54
C TYR A 720 12.23 21.92 12.09
N SER A 721 12.52 23.16 11.71
CA SER A 721 12.51 23.63 10.33
C SER A 721 13.94 23.98 9.94
N SER A 722 14.80 22.96 9.84
CA SER A 722 16.23 23.19 9.68
C SER A 722 16.60 23.69 8.28
N TYR A 723 17.51 24.67 8.25
CA TYR A 723 18.10 25.22 7.03
C TYR A 723 19.20 24.34 6.41
N ALA A 724 19.82 23.47 7.22
CA ALA A 724 20.84 22.53 6.77
C ALA A 724 20.94 21.32 7.71
N ALA A 725 20.55 20.14 7.23
CA ALA A 725 20.49 18.88 7.97
C ALA A 725 21.85 18.43 8.50
N PHE A 726 22.92 18.82 7.80
CA PHE A 726 24.29 18.38 8.12
C PHE A 726 25.13 19.43 8.86
N ALA A 727 24.76 20.71 8.81
CA ALA A 727 25.50 21.78 9.47
C ALA A 727 25.13 21.87 10.95
N GLY A 728 26.05 22.37 11.77
CA GLY A 728 25.78 22.82 13.14
C GLY A 728 25.55 24.33 13.19
N GLU A 729 24.74 24.78 14.14
CA GLU A 729 24.44 26.20 14.37
C GLU A 729 25.70 26.98 14.85
N PRO A 730 26.26 27.89 14.03
CA PRO A 730 27.45 28.65 14.40
C PRO A 730 27.26 29.50 15.66
N ALA A 731 26.03 29.88 15.99
CA ALA A 731 25.72 30.60 17.22
C ALA A 731 26.03 29.80 18.49
N PHE A 732 26.23 28.48 18.44
CA PHE A 732 26.61 27.68 19.60
C PHE A 732 28.12 27.58 19.83
N ILE A 733 28.94 28.02 18.87
CA ILE A 733 30.40 28.00 19.00
C ILE A 733 30.83 28.95 20.11
N ASP A 734 31.63 28.45 21.04
CA ASP A 734 32.34 29.27 22.02
C ASP A 734 33.63 29.81 21.40
N ARG A 735 33.63 31.10 21.05
CA ARG A 735 34.77 31.75 20.40
C ARG A 735 35.95 31.99 21.35
N GLU A 736 35.75 31.85 22.66
CA GLU A 736 36.84 31.97 23.65
C GLU A 736 37.63 30.66 23.80
N GLU A 737 37.07 29.54 23.33
CA GLU A 737 37.64 28.18 23.45
C GLU A 737 37.77 27.48 22.09
N LEU A 738 38.33 28.17 21.08
CA LEU A 738 38.51 27.58 19.75
C LEU A 738 39.58 26.46 19.75
N PRO A 739 39.33 25.33 19.07
CA PRO A 739 40.29 24.25 18.92
C PRO A 739 41.41 24.61 17.92
N SER A 740 42.49 23.81 17.89
CA SER A 740 43.56 23.93 16.89
C SER A 740 43.01 23.72 15.47
N GLU A 741 43.58 24.38 14.46
CA GLU A 741 43.21 24.20 13.04
C GLU A 741 43.88 22.98 12.37
N ASP A 742 44.70 22.20 13.08
CA ASP A 742 45.46 21.08 12.49
C ASP A 742 44.57 20.02 11.81
N GLY A 743 43.33 19.85 12.28
CA GLY A 743 42.36 18.89 11.71
C GLY A 743 41.49 19.47 10.58
N PHE A 744 41.58 20.76 10.28
CA PHE A 744 40.66 21.45 9.38
C PHE A 744 40.64 20.85 7.96
N ALA A 745 41.82 20.56 7.38
CA ALA A 745 41.90 19.99 6.04
C ALA A 745 41.23 18.60 5.95
N ALA A 746 41.45 17.75 6.95
CA ALA A 746 40.83 16.43 7.02
C ALA A 746 39.30 16.52 7.22
N PHE A 747 38.84 17.50 8.02
CA PHE A 747 37.41 17.79 8.17
C PHE A 747 36.76 18.14 6.84
N VAL A 748 37.37 19.06 6.07
CA VAL A 748 36.85 19.49 4.76
C VAL A 748 36.80 18.32 3.77
N GLU A 749 37.82 17.46 3.75
CA GLU A 749 37.85 16.26 2.90
C GLU A 749 36.73 15.29 3.27
N LYS A 750 36.63 14.91 4.56
CA LYS A 750 35.60 13.99 5.09
C LYS A 750 34.18 14.49 4.81
N ASN A 751 33.94 15.78 5.00
CA ASN A 751 32.60 16.39 4.94
C ASN A 751 32.25 17.00 3.58
N SER A 752 33.11 16.80 2.57
CA SER A 752 32.93 17.39 1.25
C SER A 752 31.59 17.11 0.58
N TYR A 753 30.94 15.99 0.90
CA TYR A 753 29.67 15.59 0.28
C TYR A 753 28.47 16.49 0.65
N TRP A 754 28.54 17.24 1.76
CA TRP A 754 27.49 18.17 2.18
C TRP A 754 28.04 19.58 2.42
N LEU A 755 29.29 19.69 2.88
CA LEU A 755 29.90 20.97 3.23
C LEU A 755 29.94 21.90 2.02
N TYR A 756 30.29 21.38 0.85
CA TYR A 756 30.35 22.22 -0.35
C TYR A 756 28.98 22.73 -0.79
N ASP A 757 27.93 21.93 -0.67
CA ASP A 757 26.56 22.36 -0.96
C ASP A 757 26.13 23.44 0.03
N TYR A 758 26.39 23.26 1.32
CA TYR A 758 26.16 24.26 2.36
C TYR A 758 26.90 25.58 2.07
N LEU A 759 28.19 25.52 1.74
CA LEU A 759 29.00 26.71 1.42
C LEU A 759 28.49 27.43 0.16
N ALA A 760 28.13 26.68 -0.88
CA ALA A 760 27.59 27.26 -2.09
C ALA A 760 26.25 27.95 -1.82
N PHE A 761 25.37 27.30 -1.06
CA PHE A 761 24.05 27.82 -0.70
C PHE A 761 24.15 29.14 0.08
N GLU A 762 24.92 29.18 1.15
CA GLU A 762 25.14 30.40 1.98
C GLU A 762 25.70 31.56 1.15
N LEU A 763 26.64 31.28 0.24
CA LEU A 763 27.22 32.30 -0.63
C LEU A 763 26.23 32.78 -1.69
N LEU A 764 25.42 31.88 -2.26
CA LEU A 764 24.40 32.23 -3.23
C LEU A 764 23.27 33.03 -2.58
N GLU A 765 22.83 32.66 -1.37
CA GLU A 765 21.84 33.41 -0.62
C GLU A 765 22.29 34.87 -0.41
N ALA A 766 23.54 35.06 0.02
CA ALA A 766 24.12 36.38 0.20
C ALA A 766 24.17 37.19 -1.11
N VAL A 767 24.43 36.55 -2.25
CA VAL A 767 24.41 37.18 -3.59
C VAL A 767 23.00 37.52 -4.05
N ASN A 768 21.99 36.79 -3.57
CA ASN A 768 20.58 36.96 -3.95
C ASN A 768 19.77 37.78 -2.92
N ASP A 769 20.45 38.55 -2.07
CA ASP A 769 19.85 39.45 -1.07
C ASP A 769 18.99 38.74 -0.01
N GLY A 770 19.31 37.49 0.36
CA GLY A 770 18.55 36.74 1.37
C GLY A 770 17.17 36.27 0.91
N ARG A 771 16.90 36.31 -0.40
CA ARG A 771 15.69 35.72 -0.97
C ARG A 771 15.76 34.20 -0.89
N PRO A 772 14.62 33.49 -0.75
CA PRO A 772 14.62 32.05 -0.76
C PRO A 772 15.07 31.48 -2.11
N TRP A 773 15.68 30.30 -2.10
CA TRP A 773 16.37 29.76 -3.27
C TRP A 773 15.48 29.53 -4.50
N TYR A 774 14.20 29.23 -4.28
CA TYR A 774 13.20 29.07 -5.33
C TYR A 774 12.80 30.40 -6.00
N GLU A 775 13.31 31.54 -5.51
CA GLU A 775 13.20 32.88 -6.14
C GLU A 775 14.51 33.36 -6.78
N TRP A 776 15.58 32.57 -6.72
CA TRP A 776 16.86 32.93 -7.33
C TRP A 776 16.79 32.87 -8.87
N PRO A 777 17.65 33.66 -9.56
CA PRO A 777 17.87 33.50 -10.99
C PRO A 777 18.25 32.07 -11.35
N GLU A 778 17.89 31.62 -12.55
CA GLU A 778 18.05 30.24 -13.00
C GLU A 778 19.49 29.71 -12.86
N GLU A 779 20.48 30.57 -13.11
CA GLU A 779 21.91 30.26 -12.97
C GLU A 779 22.36 29.95 -11.54
N HIS A 780 21.65 30.48 -10.54
CA HIS A 780 21.89 30.24 -9.12
C HIS A 780 20.99 29.12 -8.59
N LYS A 781 19.72 29.12 -9.00
CA LYS A 781 18.72 28.11 -8.63
C LYS A 781 19.20 26.71 -9.01
N ASN A 782 19.78 26.54 -10.19
CA ASN A 782 20.26 25.27 -10.72
C ASN A 782 21.79 25.22 -10.86
N ALA A 783 22.50 25.98 -10.02
CA ALA A 783 23.96 25.99 -10.04
C ALA A 783 24.54 24.62 -9.67
N ASP A 784 25.52 24.15 -10.43
CA ASP A 784 26.39 23.06 -9.98
C ASP A 784 27.32 23.58 -8.88
N THR A 785 27.23 22.98 -7.70
CA THR A 785 28.00 23.37 -6.51
C THR A 785 29.49 23.51 -6.81
N ARG A 786 30.09 22.54 -7.51
CA ARG A 786 31.53 22.52 -7.76
C ARG A 786 31.95 23.60 -8.76
N ALA A 787 31.16 23.77 -9.81
CA ALA A 787 31.37 24.82 -10.81
C ALA A 787 31.27 26.21 -10.17
N PHE A 788 30.25 26.45 -9.35
CA PHE A 788 30.07 27.72 -8.64
C PHE A 788 31.23 28.01 -7.68
N LEU A 789 31.63 27.03 -6.87
CA LEU A 789 32.76 27.22 -5.94
C LEU A 789 34.09 27.51 -6.66
N ALA A 790 34.25 27.08 -7.91
CA ALA A 790 35.42 27.38 -8.73
C ALA A 790 35.45 28.83 -9.26
N THR A 791 34.30 29.51 -9.38
CA THR A 791 34.18 30.88 -9.90
C THR A 791 34.27 31.95 -8.81
N LEU A 792 34.38 31.56 -7.54
CA LEU A 792 34.42 32.48 -6.41
C LEU A 792 35.54 33.52 -6.54
N THR A 793 35.19 34.77 -6.27
CA THR A 793 36.14 35.87 -6.06
C THR A 793 37.01 35.62 -4.83
N ASN A 794 38.11 36.35 -4.67
CA ASN A 794 38.97 36.22 -3.49
C ASN A 794 38.23 36.52 -2.18
N GLU A 795 37.27 37.46 -2.20
CA GLU A 795 36.44 37.79 -1.03
C GLU A 795 35.48 36.65 -0.70
N GLN A 796 34.80 36.08 -1.69
CA GLN A 796 33.93 34.92 -1.50
C GLN A 796 34.70 33.68 -1.07
N LYS A 797 35.92 33.45 -1.56
CA LYS A 797 36.80 32.36 -1.09
C LYS A 797 37.16 32.52 0.38
N LYS A 798 37.40 33.76 0.82
CA LYS A 798 37.64 34.05 2.23
C LYS A 798 36.39 33.73 3.06
N LYS A 799 35.21 34.17 2.62
CA LYS A 799 33.95 33.89 3.30
C LYS A 799 33.62 32.39 3.34
N ALA A 800 33.83 31.66 2.24
CA ALA A 800 33.68 30.20 2.19
C ALA A 800 34.58 29.50 3.22
N ARG A 801 35.83 29.96 3.34
CA ARG A 801 36.76 29.45 4.34
C ARG A 801 36.28 29.73 5.77
N GLU A 802 35.83 30.96 6.05
CA GLU A 802 35.28 31.33 7.37
C GLU A 802 34.06 30.45 7.74
N LEU A 803 33.15 30.21 6.80
CA LEU A 803 32.00 29.32 7.00
C LEU A 803 32.42 27.87 7.26
N ALA A 804 33.42 27.36 6.52
CA ALA A 804 33.94 26.02 6.72
C ALA A 804 34.67 25.89 8.07
N GLU A 805 35.41 26.91 8.49
CA GLU A 805 36.07 26.99 9.79
C GLU A 805 35.04 26.97 10.93
N ASP A 806 33.92 27.70 10.79
CA ASP A 806 32.82 27.66 11.76
C ASP A 806 32.25 26.25 11.93
N GLN A 807 32.00 25.54 10.84
CA GLN A 807 31.52 24.14 10.90
C GLN A 807 32.57 23.20 11.52
N TYR A 808 33.85 23.41 11.23
CA TYR A 808 34.93 22.66 11.87
C TYR A 808 34.99 22.92 13.38
N PHE A 809 34.95 24.18 13.81
CA PHE A 809 34.97 24.56 15.23
C PHE A 809 33.76 24.02 15.97
N PHE A 810 32.57 24.09 15.35
CA PHE A 810 31.36 23.50 15.90
C PHE A 810 31.55 21.99 16.14
N CYS A 811 31.95 21.24 15.10
CA CYS A 811 32.11 19.79 15.21
C CYS A 811 33.17 19.41 16.24
N ALA A 812 34.32 20.09 16.25
CA ALA A 812 35.39 19.81 17.21
C ALA A 812 34.99 20.13 18.66
N GLN A 813 34.23 21.21 18.90
CA GLN A 813 33.69 21.50 20.24
C GLN A 813 32.61 20.50 20.64
N TRP A 814 31.75 20.09 19.71
CA TRP A 814 30.74 19.06 19.96
C TRP A 814 31.36 17.72 20.32
N ASP A 815 32.36 17.26 19.56
CA ASP A 815 33.09 16.03 19.81
C ASP A 815 33.75 16.07 21.19
N SER A 816 34.41 17.18 21.53
CA SER A 816 35.01 17.37 22.87
C SER A 816 33.96 17.36 23.99
N LEU A 817 32.79 17.95 23.77
CA LEU A 817 31.69 17.94 24.73
C LEU A 817 31.10 16.54 24.89
N LYS A 818 30.92 15.79 23.79
CA LYS A 818 30.47 14.39 23.81
C LYS A 818 31.45 13.51 24.57
N GLU A 819 32.75 13.62 24.28
CA GLU A 819 33.79 12.89 25.01
C GLU A 819 33.77 13.23 26.51
N TYR A 820 33.60 14.52 26.85
CA TYR A 820 33.48 14.96 28.24
C TYR A 820 32.24 14.37 28.91
N ALA A 821 31.06 14.48 28.29
CA ALA A 821 29.81 13.92 28.80
C ALA A 821 29.92 12.40 29.03
N ASN A 822 30.45 11.67 28.04
CA ASN A 822 30.67 10.24 28.13
C ASN A 822 31.66 9.88 29.25
N SER A 823 32.72 10.66 29.45
CA SER A 823 33.65 10.47 30.59
C SER A 823 33.00 10.66 31.97
N LYS A 824 31.86 11.35 32.02
CA LYS A 824 31.03 11.58 33.22
C LYS A 824 29.86 10.59 33.33
N GLY A 825 29.78 9.61 32.44
CA GLY A 825 28.69 8.63 32.39
C GLY A 825 27.39 9.17 31.81
N VAL A 826 27.43 10.30 31.09
CA VAL A 826 26.27 10.92 30.45
C VAL A 826 26.34 10.67 28.94
N ARG A 827 25.40 9.88 28.42
CA ARG A 827 25.20 9.65 26.98
C ARG A 827 24.40 10.80 26.36
N LEU A 828 24.75 11.18 25.14
CA LEU A 828 24.01 12.19 24.38
C LEU A 828 22.96 11.55 23.48
N MET A 829 21.71 11.97 23.64
CA MET A 829 20.60 11.58 22.77
C MET A 829 20.25 12.75 21.85
N GLY A 830 20.40 12.57 20.54
CA GLY A 830 19.96 13.55 19.55
C GLY A 830 18.47 13.41 19.26
N ASP A 831 17.85 14.49 18.80
CA ASP A 831 16.48 14.49 18.27
C ASP A 831 16.50 14.79 16.77
N LEU A 832 15.91 13.92 15.96
CA LEU A 832 15.94 13.98 14.50
C LEU A 832 14.58 14.42 13.96
N PRO A 833 14.42 15.67 13.50
CA PRO A 833 13.19 16.14 12.88
C PRO A 833 12.87 15.35 11.62
N MET A 834 11.60 15.06 11.38
CA MET A 834 11.20 14.37 10.16
C MET A 834 11.44 15.22 8.91
N TYR A 835 11.12 16.52 8.95
CA TYR A 835 11.10 17.37 7.77
C TYR A 835 12.21 18.44 7.73
N MET A 836 12.42 19.03 6.55
CA MET A 836 13.38 20.10 6.29
C MET A 836 12.68 21.45 6.07
N ALA A 837 13.37 22.58 6.24
CA ALA A 837 12.83 23.85 5.79
C ALA A 837 12.72 23.88 4.25
N PRO A 838 11.67 24.50 3.67
CA PRO A 838 11.57 24.66 2.21
C PRO A 838 12.77 25.41 1.62
N ASP A 839 13.22 26.45 2.31
CA ASP A 839 14.41 27.23 1.98
C ASP A 839 15.61 26.67 2.76
N SER A 840 16.28 25.69 2.18
CA SER A 840 17.41 24.99 2.83
C SER A 840 18.42 24.50 1.80
N ALA A 841 19.67 24.37 2.25
CA ALA A 841 20.77 23.85 1.44
C ALA A 841 20.47 22.43 0.94
N ASP A 842 19.84 21.60 1.77
CA ASP A 842 19.52 20.21 1.43
C ASP A 842 18.44 20.09 0.37
N VAL A 843 17.36 20.87 0.47
CA VAL A 843 16.29 20.85 -0.54
C VAL A 843 16.80 21.41 -1.86
N TRP A 844 17.62 22.48 -1.83
CA TRP A 844 18.24 23.05 -3.01
C TRP A 844 19.21 22.08 -3.71
N ALA A 845 20.07 21.39 -2.96
CA ALA A 845 21.08 20.48 -3.53
C ALA A 845 20.49 19.11 -3.91
N ASN A 846 19.44 18.65 -3.23
CA ASN A 846 18.90 17.29 -3.38
C ASN A 846 17.45 17.27 -3.89
N LYS A 847 17.09 18.19 -4.78
CA LYS A 847 15.73 18.36 -5.34
C LYS A 847 15.02 17.04 -5.72
N ARG A 848 15.79 16.07 -6.23
CA ARG A 848 15.28 14.76 -6.69
C ARG A 848 14.56 13.94 -5.62
N VAL A 849 14.86 14.15 -4.33
CA VAL A 849 14.27 13.37 -3.23
C VAL A 849 13.12 14.08 -2.52
N PHE A 850 12.71 15.26 -3.00
CA PHE A 850 11.62 16.06 -2.45
C PHE A 850 10.50 16.26 -3.48
N ARG A 851 9.24 16.32 -3.01
CA ARG A 851 8.05 16.57 -3.85
C ARG A 851 7.88 18.06 -4.17
N ILE A 852 8.80 18.59 -4.97
CA ILE A 852 8.80 19.96 -5.48
C ILE A 852 8.58 19.99 -7.01
N ASP A 853 8.28 21.17 -7.55
CA ASP A 853 8.22 21.42 -8.99
C ASP A 853 9.58 21.85 -9.56
N GLU A 854 9.60 22.11 -10.88
CA GLU A 854 10.82 22.52 -11.59
C GLU A 854 11.36 23.88 -11.13
N ASP A 855 10.48 24.73 -10.61
CA ASP A 855 10.82 26.04 -10.06
C ASP A 855 11.30 25.98 -8.61
N GLY A 856 11.17 24.82 -7.95
CA GLY A 856 11.54 24.61 -6.56
C GLY A 856 10.42 24.89 -5.57
N ARG A 857 9.21 25.15 -6.04
CA ARG A 857 8.03 25.32 -5.19
C ARG A 857 7.51 23.95 -4.77
N LYS A 858 7.00 23.86 -3.54
CA LYS A 858 6.41 22.63 -3.02
C LYS A 858 5.10 22.34 -3.76
N LYS A 859 4.87 21.08 -4.15
CA LYS A 859 3.56 20.67 -4.70
C LYS A 859 2.58 20.30 -3.60
N VAL A 860 3.14 19.73 -2.54
CA VAL A 860 2.46 19.32 -1.32
C VAL A 860 3.39 19.58 -0.14
N HIS A 861 2.80 19.76 1.04
CA HIS A 861 3.54 19.98 2.28
C HIS A 861 2.98 19.21 3.47
N ALA A 862 3.82 19.08 4.48
CA ALA A 862 3.52 18.33 5.69
C ALA A 862 2.50 19.05 6.58
N GLY A 863 1.64 18.26 7.21
CA GLY A 863 0.73 18.72 8.24
C GLY A 863 -0.03 17.56 8.87
N VAL A 864 -1.13 17.88 9.55
CA VAL A 864 -2.06 16.88 10.11
C VAL A 864 -3.51 17.29 9.85
N PRO A 865 -4.43 16.33 9.63
CA PRO A 865 -5.82 16.64 9.40
C PRO A 865 -6.48 17.28 10.62
N PRO A 866 -7.64 17.93 10.45
CA PRO A 866 -8.50 18.31 11.57
C PRO A 866 -8.78 17.14 12.53
N ASP A 867 -8.58 17.37 13.82
CA ASP A 867 -8.84 16.39 14.87
C ASP A 867 -9.42 17.05 16.14
N MET A 868 -9.52 16.27 17.22
CA MET A 868 -10.05 16.74 18.51
C MET A 868 -9.16 17.79 19.19
N PHE A 869 -7.88 17.86 18.82
CA PHE A 869 -6.87 18.75 19.41
C PHE A 869 -6.69 20.03 18.57
N SER A 870 -6.78 19.95 17.24
CA SER A 870 -6.84 21.06 16.31
C SER A 870 -8.02 20.93 15.36
N LYS A 871 -9.07 21.71 15.61
CA LYS A 871 -10.30 21.71 14.79
C LYS A 871 -10.08 22.06 13.32
N ASP A 872 -9.02 22.79 13.02
CA ASP A 872 -8.68 23.22 11.65
C ASP A 872 -7.51 22.40 11.06
N GLY A 873 -6.98 21.43 11.81
CA GLY A 873 -5.74 20.71 11.49
C GLY A 873 -4.50 21.57 11.74
N GLN A 874 -3.33 21.12 11.29
CA GLN A 874 -2.11 21.92 11.34
C GLN A 874 -1.41 21.89 9.99
N ASP A 875 -0.83 23.02 9.63
CA ASP A 875 0.02 23.19 8.46
C ASP A 875 1.43 23.56 8.94
N TRP A 876 2.40 22.70 8.63
CA TRP A 876 3.80 22.93 9.00
C TRP A 876 4.61 23.54 7.84
N GLY A 877 4.07 23.51 6.63
CA GLY A 877 4.64 24.15 5.44
C GLY A 877 5.91 23.49 4.87
N ASN A 878 6.43 22.43 5.50
CA ASN A 878 7.64 21.72 5.07
C ASN A 878 7.42 20.87 3.81
N PRO A 879 8.40 20.78 2.88
CA PRO A 879 8.33 19.85 1.76
C PRO A 879 8.30 18.39 2.22
N LEU A 880 7.59 17.57 1.45
CA LEU A 880 7.50 16.13 1.66
C LEU A 880 8.54 15.39 0.79
N TYR A 881 8.89 14.18 1.21
CA TYR A 881 9.84 13.33 0.49
C TYR A 881 9.19 12.61 -0.70
N ASP A 882 9.98 12.38 -1.74
CA ASP A 882 9.70 11.37 -2.76
C ASP A 882 10.29 10.03 -2.31
N TRP A 883 9.48 9.24 -1.61
CA TRP A 883 9.90 7.96 -1.06
C TRP A 883 10.22 6.91 -2.13
N ASP A 884 9.64 7.01 -3.33
CA ASP A 884 9.95 6.11 -4.42
C ASP A 884 11.36 6.42 -4.95
N ALA A 885 11.68 7.71 -5.14
CA ALA A 885 13.01 8.15 -5.53
C ALA A 885 14.07 7.75 -4.48
N LEU A 886 13.76 7.90 -3.19
CA LEU A 886 14.63 7.45 -2.10
C LEU A 886 14.80 5.93 -2.10
N LYS A 887 13.72 5.15 -2.24
CA LYS A 887 13.81 3.68 -2.28
C LYS A 887 14.66 3.21 -3.47
N ALA A 888 14.56 3.89 -4.62
CA ALA A 888 15.31 3.56 -5.83
C ALA A 888 16.83 3.74 -5.68
N ASP A 889 17.31 4.70 -4.86
CA ASP A 889 18.74 4.90 -4.59
C ASP A 889 19.23 4.25 -3.28
N GLY A 890 18.37 3.45 -2.63
CA GLY A 890 18.71 2.78 -1.37
C GLY A 890 18.68 3.71 -0.16
N TYR A 891 17.89 4.78 -0.21
CA TYR A 891 17.69 5.79 0.81
C TYR A 891 18.93 6.64 1.09
N GLU A 892 19.73 6.91 0.07
CA GLU A 892 21.10 7.43 0.22
C GLU A 892 21.19 8.70 1.08
N TRP A 893 20.34 9.70 0.80
CA TRP A 893 20.34 10.98 1.54
C TRP A 893 19.99 10.78 3.01
N TRP A 894 18.96 9.98 3.30
CA TRP A 894 18.54 9.68 4.67
C TRP A 894 19.59 8.86 5.45
N LEU A 895 20.21 7.86 4.81
CA LEU A 895 21.27 7.08 5.45
C LEU A 895 22.50 7.94 5.77
N ARG A 896 22.87 8.90 4.91
CA ARG A 896 23.92 9.89 5.20
C ARG A 896 23.55 10.75 6.42
N ARG A 897 22.30 11.21 6.49
CA ARG A 897 21.77 12.00 7.62
C ARG A 897 21.90 11.23 8.94
N ILE A 898 21.47 9.98 8.95
CA ILE A 898 21.52 9.12 10.15
C ILE A 898 22.95 8.76 10.51
N ARG A 899 23.83 8.50 9.54
CA ARG A 899 25.27 8.28 9.77
C ARG A 899 25.88 9.47 10.52
N GLN A 900 25.59 10.69 10.11
CA GLN A 900 26.10 11.87 10.79
C GLN A 900 25.55 12.00 12.23
N CYS A 901 24.27 11.66 12.45
CA CYS A 901 23.72 11.57 13.79
C CYS A 901 24.44 10.51 14.64
N ALA A 902 24.78 9.35 14.07
CA ALA A 902 25.52 8.28 14.77
C ALA A 902 26.96 8.69 15.15
N GLU A 903 27.59 9.58 14.38
CA GLU A 903 28.86 10.19 14.78
C GLU A 903 28.67 11.14 15.98
N ARG A 904 27.59 11.94 15.97
CA ARG A 904 27.34 13.02 16.95
C ARG A 904 26.73 12.56 18.27
N PHE A 905 25.97 11.48 18.27
CA PHE A 905 25.16 11.05 19.41
C PHE A 905 25.41 9.58 19.77
N ASP A 906 25.02 9.19 20.97
CA ASP A 906 25.04 7.80 21.44
C ASP A 906 23.65 7.16 21.29
N MET A 907 22.60 7.99 21.25
CA MET A 907 21.22 7.60 21.01
C MET A 907 20.53 8.61 20.08
N LEU A 908 19.50 8.19 19.37
CA LEU A 908 18.77 9.02 18.44
C LEU A 908 17.26 8.80 18.59
N ARG A 909 16.55 9.89 18.87
CA ARG A 909 15.11 9.94 18.82
C ARG A 909 14.66 10.34 17.41
N PHE A 910 13.75 9.57 16.83
CA PHE A 910 13.03 9.95 15.61
C PHE A 910 11.75 10.68 15.99
N ASP A 911 11.70 11.95 15.61
CA ASP A 911 10.51 12.77 15.73
C ASP A 911 9.44 12.33 14.71
N HIS A 912 8.17 12.35 15.11
CA HIS A 912 7.05 12.04 14.23
C HIS A 912 7.14 10.67 13.51
N PHE A 913 7.43 9.60 14.25
CA PHE A 913 7.66 8.25 13.71
C PHE A 913 6.53 7.74 12.80
N ARG A 914 5.28 8.13 13.08
CA ARG A 914 4.12 7.80 12.22
C ARG A 914 4.40 8.12 10.74
N GLY A 915 5.12 9.21 10.47
CA GLY A 915 5.51 9.63 9.12
C GLY A 915 6.35 8.61 8.35
N LEU A 916 6.92 7.57 9.00
CA LEU A 916 7.60 6.45 8.36
C LEU A 916 6.64 5.33 7.92
N SER A 917 5.44 5.26 8.47
CA SER A 917 4.36 4.39 7.99
C SER A 917 3.50 5.15 6.97
N GLU A 918 2.96 6.29 7.39
CA GLU A 918 2.10 7.14 6.57
C GLU A 918 2.21 8.61 7.01
N TYR A 919 2.14 9.53 6.06
CA TYR A 919 2.15 10.97 6.31
C TYR A 919 0.94 11.64 5.68
N PHE A 920 0.57 12.81 6.20
CA PHE A 920 -0.53 13.61 5.67
C PHE A 920 0.03 14.74 4.80
N ALA A 921 -0.43 14.79 3.56
CA ALA A 921 0.03 15.72 2.54
C ALA A 921 -1.07 16.74 2.21
N ILE A 922 -0.74 18.01 2.38
CA ILE A 922 -1.62 19.13 2.08
C ILE A 922 -1.20 19.71 0.72
N PRO A 923 -2.13 19.95 -0.24
CA PRO A 923 -1.83 20.69 -1.47
C PRO A 923 -1.27 22.09 -1.16
N ASP A 924 -0.32 22.59 -1.96
CA ASP A 924 0.37 23.88 -1.71
C ASP A 924 -0.59 25.07 -1.51
N ASP A 925 -1.66 25.14 -2.28
CA ASP A 925 -2.71 26.16 -2.21
C ASP A 925 -3.91 25.77 -1.32
N GLY A 926 -3.83 24.62 -0.67
CA GLY A 926 -4.88 24.02 0.15
C GLY A 926 -4.82 24.37 1.63
N LYS A 927 -5.81 23.89 2.38
CA LYS A 927 -5.86 23.91 3.85
C LYS A 927 -5.70 22.48 4.38
N PRO A 928 -5.41 22.28 5.68
CA PRO A 928 -5.29 20.93 6.24
C PRO A 928 -6.50 20.01 5.98
N LYS A 929 -7.71 20.56 5.89
CA LYS A 929 -8.91 19.79 5.52
C LYS A 929 -8.93 19.25 4.08
N ASP A 930 -8.11 19.82 3.20
CA ASP A 930 -8.00 19.46 1.79
C ASP A 930 -6.87 18.44 1.55
N GLY A 931 -6.13 18.07 2.60
CA GLY A 931 -5.04 17.11 2.53
C GLY A 931 -5.51 15.65 2.49
N PHE A 932 -4.56 14.76 2.24
CA PHE A 932 -4.77 13.32 2.10
C PHE A 932 -3.60 12.54 2.69
N TRP A 933 -3.85 11.31 3.10
CA TRP A 933 -2.81 10.41 3.59
C TRP A 933 -2.00 9.81 2.45
N GLN A 934 -0.74 9.45 2.71
CA GLN A 934 0.16 8.79 1.77
C GLN A 934 1.02 7.76 2.50
N HIS A 935 1.35 6.68 1.81
CA HIS A 935 2.27 5.65 2.30
C HIS A 935 3.70 6.16 2.29
N SER A 936 4.51 5.64 3.21
CA SER A 936 5.90 6.05 3.42
C SER A 936 6.87 4.86 3.30
N ALA A 937 8.05 4.99 3.89
CA ALA A 937 9.19 4.12 3.66
C ALA A 937 9.11 2.72 4.30
N GLY A 938 8.37 2.58 5.40
CA GLY A 938 8.03 1.28 5.98
C GLY A 938 9.18 0.49 6.61
N LEU A 939 9.01 -0.84 6.71
CA LEU A 939 10.01 -1.76 7.28
C LEU A 939 11.30 -1.78 6.46
N ALA A 940 11.21 -1.62 5.14
CA ALA A 940 12.36 -1.64 4.24
C ALA A 940 13.38 -0.54 4.61
N PHE A 941 12.90 0.66 4.95
CA PHE A 941 13.77 1.76 5.38
C PHE A 941 14.41 1.51 6.74
N ILE A 942 13.64 1.02 7.72
CA ILE A 942 14.19 0.67 9.04
C ILE A 942 15.27 -0.42 8.91
N ALA A 943 15.06 -1.42 8.05
CA ALA A 943 16.04 -2.44 7.75
C ALA A 943 17.32 -1.85 7.12
N ALA A 944 17.18 -0.86 6.22
CA ALA A 944 18.32 -0.14 5.65
C ALA A 944 19.11 0.64 6.71
N ILE A 945 18.42 1.28 7.66
CA ILE A 945 19.06 1.99 8.79
C ILE A 945 19.86 1.01 9.65
N ARG A 946 19.24 -0.08 10.12
CA ARG A 946 19.90 -1.07 10.97
C ARG A 946 21.12 -1.68 10.28
N LYS A 947 20.96 -2.06 9.01
CA LYS A 947 22.06 -2.57 8.20
C LYS A 947 23.24 -1.60 8.15
N MET A 948 22.98 -0.31 7.90
CA MET A 948 24.03 0.71 7.85
C MET A 948 24.74 0.86 9.21
N LEU A 949 23.98 0.91 10.31
CA LEU A 949 24.56 1.03 11.65
C LEU A 949 25.44 -0.18 12.01
N ASP A 950 24.99 -1.40 11.67
CA ASP A 950 25.73 -2.63 11.92
C ASP A 950 27.02 -2.72 11.07
N GLU A 951 26.93 -2.44 9.77
CA GLU A 951 28.07 -2.51 8.84
C GLU A 951 29.16 -1.47 9.16
N GLU A 952 28.78 -0.31 9.67
CA GLU A 952 29.70 0.76 10.07
C GLU A 952 30.12 0.69 11.55
N GLY A 953 29.56 -0.24 12.32
CA GLY A 953 29.94 -0.49 13.71
C GLY A 953 29.45 0.57 14.70
N PHE A 954 28.34 1.25 14.39
CA PHE A 954 27.71 2.21 15.30
C PHE A 954 26.85 1.49 16.34
N GLY A 955 27.16 1.67 17.63
CA GLY A 955 26.34 1.20 18.76
C GLY A 955 25.15 2.10 19.09
N MET A 956 24.67 2.91 18.14
CA MET A 956 23.64 3.93 18.37
C MET A 956 22.28 3.30 18.68
N LYS A 957 21.63 3.78 19.75
CA LYS A 957 20.27 3.34 20.13
C LYS A 957 19.19 4.21 19.52
N LEU A 958 18.10 3.61 19.06
CA LEU A 958 17.00 4.33 18.42
C LEU A 958 15.77 4.40 19.33
N LEU A 959 15.09 5.55 19.37
CA LEU A 959 13.83 5.77 20.10
C LEU A 959 12.80 6.43 19.18
N MET A 960 11.58 5.93 19.15
CA MET A 960 10.53 6.43 18.26
C MET A 960 9.52 7.29 19.00
N GLU A 961 9.21 8.47 18.47
CA GLU A 961 8.05 9.24 18.91
C GLU A 961 6.76 8.65 18.31
N ASP A 962 6.15 7.69 19.02
CA ASP A 962 4.86 7.07 18.67
C ASP A 962 3.68 7.80 19.32
N LEU A 963 3.57 9.11 19.11
CA LEU A 963 2.48 9.93 19.66
C LEU A 963 1.35 10.16 18.64
N GLY A 964 0.17 10.56 19.14
CA GLY A 964 -1.00 10.88 18.32
C GLY A 964 -1.90 9.68 18.01
N PHE A 965 -2.66 9.76 16.90
CA PHE A 965 -3.50 8.65 16.44
C PHE A 965 -2.64 7.56 15.79
N LEU A 966 -2.56 6.40 16.46
CA LEU A 966 -1.83 5.22 15.99
C LEU A 966 -2.81 4.14 15.50
N ASP A 967 -2.91 4.00 14.19
CA ASP A 967 -3.58 2.85 13.56
C ASP A 967 -2.73 1.58 13.65
N ALA A 968 -3.26 0.49 13.11
CA ALA A 968 -2.57 -0.80 13.09
C ALA A 968 -1.27 -0.75 12.27
N GLY A 969 -1.19 0.07 11.22
CA GLY A 969 0.01 0.20 10.37
C GLY A 969 1.22 0.68 11.17
N VAL A 970 1.10 1.82 11.85
CA VAL A 970 2.20 2.35 12.68
C VAL A 970 2.57 1.40 13.82
N LYS A 971 1.55 0.80 14.45
CA LYS A 971 1.75 -0.13 15.55
C LYS A 971 2.44 -1.43 15.10
N ASN A 972 2.13 -1.92 13.91
CA ASN A 972 2.81 -3.08 13.31
C ASN A 972 4.26 -2.71 12.98
N LEU A 973 4.49 -1.53 12.38
CA LEU A 973 5.84 -1.05 12.08
C LEU A 973 6.72 -1.00 13.34
N LEU A 974 6.20 -0.47 14.45
CA LEU A 974 6.92 -0.42 15.73
C LEU A 974 7.23 -1.83 16.27
N ARG A 975 6.25 -2.73 16.27
CA ARG A 975 6.42 -4.11 16.78
C ARG A 975 7.38 -4.93 15.93
N LEU A 976 7.16 -4.95 14.62
CA LEU A 976 7.97 -5.74 13.67
C LEU A 976 9.40 -5.21 13.54
N SER A 977 9.62 -3.92 13.77
CA SER A 977 10.97 -3.34 13.82
C SER A 977 11.69 -3.54 15.15
N GLY A 978 10.99 -3.95 16.22
CA GLY A 978 11.56 -4.08 17.57
C GLY A 978 12.02 -2.74 18.18
N LEU A 979 11.57 -1.61 17.64
CA LEU A 979 11.97 -0.29 18.11
C LEU A 979 11.12 0.14 19.33
N PRO A 980 11.71 0.88 20.28
CA PRO A 980 11.00 1.33 21.48
C PRO A 980 10.23 2.62 21.20
N GLY A 981 9.07 2.74 21.82
CA GLY A 981 8.23 3.95 21.80
C GLY A 981 8.34 4.78 23.08
N MET A 982 7.58 5.86 23.15
CA MET A 982 7.52 6.78 24.27
C MET A 982 6.08 7.19 24.68
N ASP A 983 5.91 7.56 25.94
CA ASP A 983 4.65 8.13 26.46
C ASP A 983 4.92 9.43 27.22
N ILE A 984 3.91 10.31 27.27
CA ILE A 984 3.99 11.61 27.95
C ILE A 984 3.08 11.64 29.16
N TRP A 985 3.66 11.96 30.32
CA TRP A 985 2.99 12.00 31.61
C TRP A 985 1.79 12.96 31.64
N GLN A 986 1.93 14.16 31.06
CA GLN A 986 0.86 15.16 30.95
C GLN A 986 -0.41 14.64 30.24
N PHE A 987 -0.32 13.58 29.43
CA PHE A 987 -1.45 13.05 28.66
C PHE A 987 -1.90 11.66 29.11
N SER A 988 -0.98 10.83 29.61
CA SER A 988 -1.23 9.40 29.80
C SER A 988 -0.74 8.83 31.13
N SER A 989 -0.52 9.65 32.17
CA SER A 989 -0.01 9.20 33.47
C SER A 989 -0.75 7.97 34.04
N ASP A 990 -2.08 7.96 33.99
CA ASP A 990 -2.87 6.87 34.55
C ASP A 990 -2.66 5.56 33.77
N LYS A 991 -2.63 5.64 32.44
CA LYS A 991 -2.34 4.50 31.56
C LYS A 991 -0.91 4.00 31.75
N MET A 992 0.06 4.91 31.88
CA MET A 992 1.46 4.56 32.09
C MET A 992 1.67 3.81 33.42
N LEU A 993 1.00 4.26 34.49
CA LEU A 993 1.02 3.59 35.79
C LEU A 993 0.32 2.23 35.71
N GLU A 994 -0.83 2.15 35.05
CA GLU A 994 -1.55 0.89 34.84
C GLU A 994 -0.70 -0.13 34.05
N THR A 995 -0.07 0.27 32.94
CA THR A 995 0.85 -0.59 32.17
C THR A 995 2.05 -0.99 33.01
N SER A 996 2.60 -0.08 33.81
CA SER A 996 3.73 -0.38 34.70
C SER A 996 3.41 -1.44 35.75
N GLU A 997 2.18 -1.44 36.26
CA GLU A 997 1.71 -2.40 37.26
C GLU A 997 1.31 -3.75 36.64
N LYS A 998 0.58 -3.71 35.53
CA LYS A 998 -0.03 -4.90 34.91
C LYS A 998 0.89 -5.62 33.92
N GLU A 999 1.76 -4.88 33.23
CA GLU A 999 2.59 -5.35 32.11
C GLU A 999 4.01 -4.75 32.20
N PRO A 1000 4.75 -5.01 33.31
CA PRO A 1000 6.03 -4.35 33.60
C PRO A 1000 7.09 -4.58 32.51
N GLU A 1001 7.05 -5.71 31.81
CA GLU A 1001 7.91 -6.02 30.67
C GLU A 1001 7.63 -5.14 29.44
N LYS A 1002 6.37 -4.76 29.19
CA LYS A 1002 6.01 -3.81 28.13
C LYS A 1002 6.46 -2.40 28.50
N ALA A 1003 6.21 -1.99 29.74
CA ALA A 1003 6.68 -0.71 30.25
C ALA A 1003 8.21 -0.62 30.21
N ALA A 1004 8.94 -1.69 30.55
CA ALA A 1004 10.40 -1.73 30.55
C ALA A 1004 11.06 -1.43 29.19
N GLY A 1005 10.34 -1.61 28.07
CA GLY A 1005 10.83 -1.25 26.73
C GLY A 1005 10.48 0.18 26.29
N ARG A 1006 9.86 1.01 27.13
CA ARG A 1006 9.38 2.35 26.78
C ARG A 1006 10.16 3.48 27.46
N ALA A 1007 10.08 4.66 26.87
CA ALA A 1007 10.57 5.90 27.44
C ALA A 1007 9.40 6.76 27.97
N TYR A 1008 9.45 7.15 29.24
CA TYR A 1008 8.44 8.00 29.86
C TYR A 1008 8.98 9.42 30.00
N TYR A 1009 8.20 10.38 29.52
CA TYR A 1009 8.54 11.80 29.53
C TYR A 1009 7.59 12.58 30.43
N THR A 1010 8.06 13.56 31.19
CA THR A 1010 7.16 14.53 31.83
C THR A 1010 6.41 15.36 30.79
N GLY A 1011 7.13 15.77 29.74
CA GLY A 1011 6.66 16.48 28.57
C GLY A 1011 7.76 16.54 27.52
N THR A 1012 7.39 16.85 26.29
CA THR A 1012 8.31 17.16 25.17
C THR A 1012 8.52 18.67 25.07
N HIS A 1013 9.36 19.10 24.12
CA HIS A 1013 9.58 20.50 23.82
C HIS A 1013 8.30 21.26 23.44
N ASP A 1014 7.29 20.57 22.91
CA ASP A 1014 5.98 21.11 22.50
C ASP A 1014 5.01 21.33 23.67
N ASN A 1015 5.28 20.73 24.82
CA ASN A 1015 4.38 20.77 25.96
C ASN A 1015 4.69 21.95 26.87
N ASP A 1016 3.72 22.29 27.72
CA ASP A 1016 3.96 23.24 28.79
C ASP A 1016 4.89 22.61 29.85
N THR A 1017 5.41 23.42 30.78
CA THR A 1017 6.09 22.86 31.96
C THR A 1017 5.07 22.09 32.82
N LEU A 1018 5.54 21.11 33.59
CA LEU A 1018 4.67 20.26 34.40
C LEU A 1018 3.86 21.09 35.42
N VAL A 1019 4.50 22.08 36.05
CA VAL A 1019 3.82 23.03 36.96
C VAL A 1019 2.86 23.94 36.18
N GLY A 1020 3.26 24.47 35.03
CA GLY A 1020 2.41 25.31 34.18
C GLY A 1020 1.14 24.58 33.71
N TRP A 1021 1.29 23.31 33.33
CA TRP A 1021 0.19 22.42 32.96
C TRP A 1021 -0.75 22.14 34.13
N LEU A 1022 -0.23 21.79 35.31
CA LEU A 1022 -1.02 21.55 36.53
C LEU A 1022 -1.83 22.79 36.94
N MET A 1023 -1.20 23.96 36.90
CA MET A 1023 -1.85 25.25 37.19
C MET A 1023 -3.03 25.47 36.25
N LYS A 1024 -2.83 25.33 34.94
CA LYS A 1024 -3.92 25.47 33.95
C LYS A 1024 -5.04 24.46 34.14
N LYS A 1025 -4.70 23.21 34.46
CA LYS A 1025 -5.66 22.13 34.71
C LYS A 1025 -6.55 22.43 35.92
N LYS A 1026 -5.96 22.89 37.03
CA LYS A 1026 -6.70 23.24 38.25
C LYS A 1026 -7.53 24.52 38.08
N GLN A 1027 -7.00 25.53 37.38
CA GLN A 1027 -7.75 26.74 37.03
C GLN A 1027 -9.01 26.41 36.20
N HIS A 1028 -8.86 25.61 35.13
CA HIS A 1028 -10.00 25.17 34.32
C HIS A 1028 -11.03 24.35 35.11
N ALA A 1029 -10.59 23.53 36.06
CA ALA A 1029 -11.49 22.77 36.93
C ALA A 1029 -12.31 23.71 37.84
N ALA A 1030 -11.67 24.71 38.44
CA ALA A 1030 -12.33 25.72 39.27
C ALA A 1030 -13.32 26.60 38.49
N GLU A 1031 -13.00 26.95 37.24
CA GLU A 1031 -13.91 27.70 36.34
C GLU A 1031 -15.15 26.89 35.94
N LYS A 1032 -15.01 25.57 35.75
CA LYS A 1032 -16.14 24.66 35.46
C LYS A 1032 -17.08 24.47 36.66
N GLU A 1033 -16.57 24.52 37.88
CA GLU A 1033 -17.38 24.34 39.10
C GLU A 1033 -18.17 25.60 39.50
N THR A 1034 -17.76 26.79 39.05
CA THR A 1034 -18.30 28.06 39.54
C THR A 1034 -19.33 28.74 38.64
N ASP A 1035 -19.58 28.23 37.42
CA ASP A 1035 -20.52 28.78 36.40
C ASP A 1035 -20.40 30.30 36.17
N LYS A 1036 -19.25 30.88 36.54
CA LYS A 1036 -18.92 32.30 36.38
C LYS A 1036 -18.00 32.45 35.17
N LYS A 1037 -18.60 32.68 34.00
CA LYS A 1037 -17.87 32.95 32.75
C LYS A 1037 -17.31 34.35 32.60
N ASP A 1038 -17.56 35.25 33.54
CA ASP A 1038 -17.12 36.64 33.45
C ASP A 1038 -17.08 37.27 34.85
N THR A 1039 -16.01 37.02 35.59
CA THR A 1039 -15.49 38.03 36.51
C THR A 1039 -13.98 37.95 36.54
N ASP A 1040 -13.34 39.00 36.03
CA ASP A 1040 -11.96 39.41 36.27
C ASP A 1040 -11.79 39.70 37.78
N THR A 1041 -11.96 38.67 38.62
CA THR A 1041 -11.60 38.74 40.03
C THR A 1041 -10.12 38.49 40.12
N ASP A 1042 -9.40 39.57 40.37
CA ASP A 1042 -8.04 39.64 40.89
C ASP A 1042 -7.87 38.55 41.96
N THR A 1043 -7.42 37.36 41.54
CA THR A 1043 -7.19 36.22 42.41
C THR A 1043 -6.11 36.66 43.38
N ASP A 1044 -6.39 36.58 44.69
CA ASP A 1044 -5.49 37.06 45.72
C ASP A 1044 -4.09 36.48 45.46
N ALA A 1045 -3.05 37.31 45.53
CA ALA A 1045 -1.68 36.87 45.31
C ALA A 1045 -1.32 35.68 46.23
N ALA A 1046 -1.95 35.61 47.41
CA ALA A 1046 -1.84 34.48 48.33
C ALA A 1046 -2.47 33.18 47.79
N GLU A 1047 -3.61 33.24 47.09
CA GLU A 1047 -4.27 32.07 46.49
C GLU A 1047 -3.48 31.54 45.29
N LYS A 1048 -2.91 32.43 44.46
CA LYS A 1048 -2.03 32.03 43.35
C LYS A 1048 -0.76 31.34 43.86
N GLU A 1049 -0.17 31.86 44.93
CA GLU A 1049 1.02 31.29 45.55
C GLU A 1049 0.74 29.93 46.21
N LEU A 1050 -0.41 29.79 46.88
CA LEU A 1050 -0.85 28.51 47.43
C LEU A 1050 -1.07 27.46 46.32
N LEU A 1051 -1.80 27.84 45.26
CA LEU A 1051 -2.03 26.96 44.11
C LEU A 1051 -0.71 26.53 43.46
N ARG A 1052 0.25 27.45 43.33
CA ARG A 1052 1.60 27.16 42.84
C ARG A 1052 2.29 26.13 43.72
N THR A 1053 2.31 26.34 45.04
CA THR A 1053 2.93 25.41 46.01
C THR A 1053 2.31 24.01 45.93
N GLU A 1054 0.99 23.91 45.78
CA GLU A 1054 0.29 22.63 45.60
C GLU A 1054 0.67 21.95 44.28
N CYS A 1055 0.79 22.71 43.18
CA CYS A 1055 1.19 22.17 41.88
C CYS A 1055 2.67 21.73 41.89
N GLU A 1056 3.55 22.46 42.58
CA GLU A 1056 4.96 22.08 42.77
C GLU A 1056 5.08 20.76 43.55
N ALA A 1057 4.32 20.59 44.63
CA ALA A 1057 4.27 19.34 45.39
C ALA A 1057 3.74 18.16 44.56
N GLU A 1058 2.70 18.39 43.76
CA GLU A 1058 2.13 17.38 42.87
C GLU A 1058 3.09 17.01 41.73
N ALA A 1059 3.81 17.98 41.15
CA ALA A 1059 4.84 17.75 40.14
C ALA A 1059 5.98 16.87 40.69
N LEU A 1060 6.45 17.13 41.91
CA LEU A 1060 7.48 16.29 42.55
C LEU A 1060 7.02 14.86 42.77
N GLU A 1061 5.76 14.67 43.18
CA GLU A 1061 5.19 13.34 43.35
C GLU A 1061 5.03 12.60 42.00
N MET A 1062 4.69 13.32 40.93
CA MET A 1062 4.66 12.76 39.57
C MET A 1062 6.05 12.31 39.11
N ILE A 1063 7.08 13.12 39.36
CA ILE A 1063 8.48 12.78 39.05
C ILE A 1063 8.91 11.52 39.83
N ARG A 1064 8.63 11.47 41.14
CA ARG A 1064 8.92 10.30 41.98
C ARG A 1064 8.28 9.04 41.41
N LYS A 1065 6.98 9.10 41.09
CA LYS A 1065 6.24 7.98 40.50
C LYS A 1065 6.82 7.55 39.15
N MET A 1066 7.21 8.49 38.30
CA MET A 1066 7.84 8.19 37.00
C MET A 1066 9.15 7.40 37.19
N TYR A 1067 9.98 7.79 38.15
CA TYR A 1067 11.23 7.08 38.47
C TYR A 1067 10.97 5.65 38.91
N GLU A 1068 9.94 5.43 39.74
CA GLU A 1068 9.55 4.13 40.30
C GLU A 1068 8.99 3.15 39.26
N THR A 1069 8.56 3.64 38.09
CA THR A 1069 8.08 2.77 37.00
C THR A 1069 9.19 1.86 36.47
N PRO A 1070 8.84 0.72 35.84
CA PRO A 1070 9.81 -0.15 35.20
C PRO A 1070 10.41 0.41 33.91
N ALA A 1071 9.92 1.55 33.39
CA ALA A 1071 10.32 2.11 32.11
C ALA A 1071 11.83 2.29 31.95
N ALA A 1072 12.35 1.95 30.77
CA ALA A 1072 13.77 2.07 30.46
C ALA A 1072 14.24 3.50 30.69
N LEU A 1073 13.57 4.49 30.10
CA LEU A 1073 13.96 5.88 30.25
C LEU A 1073 12.91 6.67 31.02
N ALA A 1074 13.37 7.51 31.94
CA ALA A 1074 12.59 8.56 32.58
C ALA A 1074 13.22 9.90 32.21
N ILE A 1075 12.60 10.63 31.27
CA ILE A 1075 13.11 11.87 30.71
C ILE A 1075 12.29 13.06 31.21
N MET A 1076 12.97 14.12 31.64
CA MET A 1076 12.33 15.33 32.15
C MET A 1076 12.81 16.57 31.41
N GLN A 1077 11.95 17.56 31.20
CA GLN A 1077 12.43 18.87 30.77
C GLN A 1077 13.26 19.52 31.90
N LEU A 1078 14.28 20.30 31.55
CA LEU A 1078 15.06 21.03 32.56
C LEU A 1078 14.20 21.96 33.42
N GLN A 1079 13.13 22.52 32.85
CA GLN A 1079 12.15 23.33 33.56
C GLN A 1079 11.44 22.55 34.67
N ASP A 1080 11.14 21.27 34.43
CA ASP A 1080 10.45 20.41 35.37
C ASP A 1080 11.36 20.01 36.53
N VAL A 1081 12.67 19.90 36.27
CA VAL A 1081 13.69 19.69 37.32
C VAL A 1081 13.66 20.81 38.37
N PHE A 1082 13.41 22.04 37.94
CA PHE A 1082 13.36 23.23 38.81
C PHE A 1082 11.95 23.74 39.08
N LEU A 1083 10.92 22.97 38.74
CA LEU A 1083 9.51 23.29 39.00
C LEU A 1083 9.07 24.68 38.45
N LEU A 1084 9.59 25.06 37.29
CA LEU A 1084 9.29 26.36 36.67
C LEU A 1084 7.86 26.39 36.14
N GLY A 1085 7.20 27.54 36.17
CA GLY A 1085 5.84 27.72 35.64
C GLY A 1085 5.81 27.85 34.12
N GLY A 1086 4.61 28.08 33.57
CA GLY A 1086 4.41 28.15 32.11
C GLY A 1086 5.12 29.32 31.42
N GLU A 1087 5.65 30.29 32.18
CA GLU A 1087 6.56 31.32 31.68
C GLU A 1087 7.89 30.76 31.14
N ALA A 1088 8.24 29.52 31.53
CA ALA A 1088 9.47 28.85 31.10
C ALA A 1088 9.28 27.91 29.90
N ARG A 1089 8.10 27.91 29.27
CA ARG A 1089 7.80 27.06 28.11
C ARG A 1089 8.72 27.36 26.93
N MET A 1090 9.24 26.32 26.27
CA MET A 1090 10.14 26.48 25.12
C MET A 1090 9.39 26.71 23.82
N ASN A 1091 8.40 25.88 23.52
CA ASN A 1091 7.69 25.89 22.24
C ASN A 1091 6.17 25.82 22.43
N VAL A 1092 5.45 26.57 21.61
CA VAL A 1092 4.01 26.46 21.40
C VAL A 1092 3.78 26.04 19.94
N PRO A 1093 3.31 24.80 19.70
CA PRO A 1093 3.04 24.32 18.35
C PRO A 1093 2.10 25.24 17.58
N GLY A 1094 2.40 25.45 16.29
CA GLY A 1094 1.58 26.27 15.38
C GLY A 1094 1.74 27.79 15.52
N ILE A 1095 2.64 28.28 16.38
CA ILE A 1095 2.96 29.71 16.53
C ILE A 1095 4.38 29.98 16.01
N ALA A 1096 4.58 31.05 15.24
CA ALA A 1096 5.87 31.37 14.63
C ALA A 1096 6.77 32.29 15.50
N GLU A 1097 6.17 33.06 16.41
CA GLU A 1097 6.88 34.06 17.22
C GLU A 1097 6.90 33.66 18.71
N GLY A 1098 7.99 34.02 19.41
CA GLY A 1098 8.15 33.81 20.85
C GLY A 1098 8.69 32.45 21.28
N ASN A 1099 8.73 31.47 20.38
CA ASN A 1099 9.28 30.14 20.62
C ASN A 1099 10.82 30.16 20.75
N TRP A 1100 11.37 29.17 21.43
CA TRP A 1100 12.80 28.91 21.61
C TRP A 1100 13.57 30.03 22.33
N SER A 1101 12.85 30.88 23.08
CA SER A 1101 13.38 32.06 23.76
C SER A 1101 13.80 31.79 25.21
N TRP A 1102 13.28 30.74 25.83
CA TRP A 1102 13.60 30.40 27.21
C TRP A 1102 15.06 29.96 27.39
N LYS A 1103 15.69 30.46 28.45
CA LYS A 1103 17.05 30.13 28.86
C LYS A 1103 17.20 30.16 30.37
N VAL A 1104 18.21 29.47 30.87
CA VAL A 1104 18.68 29.60 32.25
C VAL A 1104 19.37 30.96 32.41
N GLU A 1105 18.91 31.76 33.37
CA GLU A 1105 19.52 33.07 33.68
C GLU A 1105 20.73 32.91 34.61
N GLY A 1106 21.85 33.55 34.28
CA GLY A 1106 23.08 33.50 35.08
C GLY A 1106 24.26 32.81 34.37
N SER A 1107 25.36 32.62 35.10
CA SER A 1107 26.61 32.02 34.59
C SER A 1107 26.68 30.50 34.70
N SER A 1108 25.87 29.90 35.57
CA SER A 1108 25.77 28.44 35.75
C SER A 1108 24.41 28.05 36.34
N ILE A 1109 24.06 26.76 36.27
CA ILE A 1109 22.84 26.22 36.89
C ILE A 1109 22.79 26.52 38.40
N LYS A 1110 23.94 26.42 39.07
CA LYS A 1110 24.05 26.67 40.52
C LYS A 1110 23.84 28.13 40.89
N ASP A 1111 24.16 29.05 39.98
CA ASP A 1111 23.92 30.48 40.18
C ASP A 1111 22.45 30.84 39.91
N ALA A 1112 21.84 30.17 38.93
CA ALA A 1112 20.46 30.39 38.51
C ALA A 1112 19.43 29.92 39.55
N TYR A 1113 19.69 28.77 40.18
CA TYR A 1113 18.76 28.10 41.07
C TYR A 1113 19.41 27.79 42.43
N PRO A 1114 19.05 28.52 43.51
CA PRO A 1114 19.66 28.36 44.83
C PRO A 1114 19.53 26.96 45.43
N ASP A 1115 18.45 26.23 45.08
CA ASP A 1115 18.16 24.87 45.53
C ASP A 1115 18.77 23.79 44.62
N ALA A 1116 19.57 24.15 43.62
CA ALA A 1116 20.11 23.20 42.63
C ALA A 1116 20.86 22.02 43.25
N ALA A 1117 21.64 22.25 44.30
CA ALA A 1117 22.39 21.19 44.98
C ALA A 1117 21.45 20.22 45.74
N GLU A 1118 20.42 20.74 46.40
CA GLU A 1118 19.41 19.93 47.10
C GLU A 1118 18.57 19.12 46.09
N ARG A 1119 18.18 19.76 44.97
CA ARG A 1119 17.47 19.10 43.88
C ARG A 1119 18.27 17.97 43.26
N ALA A 1120 19.57 18.20 43.00
CA ALA A 1120 20.46 17.17 42.47
C ALA A 1120 20.60 16.00 43.44
N ALA A 1121 20.75 16.26 44.75
CA ALA A 1121 20.82 15.20 45.75
C ALA A 1121 19.53 14.36 45.80
N TRP A 1122 18.36 15.00 45.75
CA TRP A 1122 17.07 14.32 45.73
C TRP A 1122 16.86 13.46 44.47
N LEU A 1123 17.17 14.00 43.29
CA LEU A 1123 17.07 13.25 42.02
C LEU A 1123 18.04 12.08 41.98
N LYS A 1124 19.26 12.27 42.50
CA LYS A 1124 20.25 11.20 42.59
C LYS A 1124 19.78 10.09 43.52
N GLU A 1125 19.22 10.44 44.68
CA GLU A 1125 18.62 9.47 45.60
C GLU A 1125 17.51 8.68 44.91
N LEU A 1126 16.61 9.35 44.17
CA LEU A 1126 15.58 8.66 43.38
C LEU A 1126 16.17 7.73 42.31
N ALA A 1127 17.21 8.18 41.61
CA ALA A 1127 17.88 7.39 40.58
C ALA A 1127 18.51 6.11 41.18
N GLU A 1128 19.19 6.21 42.32
CA GLU A 1128 19.77 5.06 43.05
C GLU A 1128 18.68 4.09 43.53
N HIS A 1129 17.61 4.60 44.17
CA HIS A 1129 16.52 3.76 44.67
C HIS A 1129 15.74 3.04 43.57
N SER A 1130 15.63 3.66 42.40
CA SER A 1130 14.91 3.09 41.24
C SER A 1130 15.80 2.28 40.28
N GLY A 1131 17.09 2.12 40.59
CA GLY A 1131 18.05 1.36 39.78
C GLY A 1131 18.35 1.98 38.41
N ARG A 1132 18.34 3.31 38.33
CA ARG A 1132 18.63 4.08 37.10
C ARG A 1132 20.09 4.53 36.98
N ILE A 1133 20.86 4.44 38.06
CA ILE A 1133 22.32 4.67 38.13
C ILE A 1133 23.01 3.68 39.06
#